data_AF-A0A9N8WAF9-F1
#
_entry.id   AF-A0A9N8WAF9-F1
#
_cell.length_a   1.000
_cell.length_b   1.000
_cell.length_c   1.000
_cell.angle_alpha   90.00
_cell.angle_beta   90.00
_cell.angle_gamma   90.00
#
_symmetry.space_group_name_H-M   'P 1'
#
loop_
_entity.id
_entity.type
_entity.pdbx_description
1 polymer ?
#
loop_
_entity_poly.entity_id
_entity_poly.type
_entity_poly.pdbx_seq_one_letter_code
_entity_poly.pdbx_strand_id
1 'polypeptide(L)'
;MATISTQPAVPSPLSAKPNFQPQHYTTPLSSLPSKNPIYARSVPITAIDPRDANTPDKWIPRHPNLVRLTGKHPFNCEPPLTQLMDQGFLTPNSLHYVRNHGPVPKLQWETHRLVVEGFVKKTLTFSMDEITAMPSRTIPVTLVCAGNRRKEQNRVKQSIGFNWGAAAVSTAIWKGVPLRHILKLAGVSLDDVTADSPRYVCFHGVDILPNGYYGTSLTLEWAMNDAMDVILAYEMNGEELLPDHGYPLRVVIPGAIGGRMIKWLGKITITDCESDSYYHYHDNRVLPPNVDNERANKENWWYIPDYIINELNINSAISSPAHNEKIYLSSFVNTSSYKLRGYAYSGGGRKVTRVEISLDQGQTWLLTSLTHPELTHPMVLARGHNPVRKHWCWCFWELGIDFMSLLKCQEIWVRAWDATQNTQPRDLTWNVMGMMNNCYFRVKVHTKIENRDVVVSFEHPTLPGNQVGGWMNRGEDADTKEVEKVSVINDTNGTNQAGKNITMSEVAKHDNERDCWIAVGGKVYDCTKFLDQHPGGADSIIINAGTDCTEEFDAIHSKKARNMLSDYYIGNLENGNNVPSTTPLVTPKPAPFIQPSISGSTALNPRLWLPCPLVFKTHLSHDTRIFRFALPSKDQKLGLPSGNHIFIRGSVDGKNVIRAYTPITRPDDCPGYFELLIKVYFANVHPRFPNGGLMTQHLERMKIGETIDIKGPLGQYVYVGGGKYETKEGTRVSRKSCKKIGMIAGGSGITPIYQVIHAIIKNKDDNTQVSLLYANRTEQDILLRDELDDIAKKHSNIKVWYTVDVPPSDWKYSSGYISEDMIRDNLFAPEDGGQSIVLMCGPPPMIQRCCIPNLIKIGFKEDEYFDF
;
A
#
# COMPACT_ATOMS: atom_id res chain seq x y z
N MET A 1 25.08 74.64 -34.62
CA MET A 1 25.40 73.50 -33.73
C MET A 1 24.22 72.53 -33.84
N ALA A 2 24.24 71.52 -34.71
CA ALA A 2 24.78 70.15 -34.45
C ALA A 2 24.21 69.59 -33.12
N THR A 3 23.45 68.49 -33.00
CA THR A 3 23.41 67.17 -33.67
C THR A 3 22.18 66.38 -33.14
N ILE A 4 21.33 65.72 -33.96
CA ILE A 4 21.28 64.26 -34.31
C ILE A 4 21.03 63.35 -33.08
N SER A 5 19.85 62.73 -32.86
CA SER A 5 19.17 61.59 -33.53
C SER A 5 19.60 60.19 -33.05
N THR A 6 18.62 59.34 -32.70
CA THR A 6 18.37 57.95 -33.18
C THR A 6 17.91 56.97 -32.09
N GLN A 7 16.75 56.33 -32.33
CA GLN A 7 16.44 54.96 -31.89
C GLN A 7 17.30 53.95 -32.68
N PRO A 8 17.42 52.69 -32.22
CA PRO A 8 16.96 51.63 -33.13
C PRO A 8 16.37 50.35 -32.48
N ALA A 9 15.33 49.87 -33.17
CA ALA A 9 15.10 48.54 -33.77
C ALA A 9 15.15 47.20 -32.98
N VAL A 10 14.10 46.41 -33.25
CA VAL A 10 13.96 44.95 -33.07
C VAL A 10 14.61 44.20 -34.24
N PRO A 11 15.12 42.97 -34.01
CA PRO A 11 14.98 41.91 -35.02
C PRO A 11 14.49 40.55 -34.47
N SER A 12 13.83 39.81 -35.37
CA SER A 12 13.18 38.50 -35.24
C SER A 12 14.16 37.29 -35.37
N PRO A 13 13.71 36.02 -35.23
CA PRO A 13 14.49 34.89 -34.72
C PRO A 13 15.21 34.06 -35.80
N LEU A 14 16.29 33.38 -35.41
CA LEU A 14 16.89 32.28 -36.18
C LEU A 14 17.34 31.13 -35.28
N SER A 15 17.03 29.92 -35.76
CA SER A 15 17.24 28.62 -35.17
C SER A 15 18.69 28.13 -35.26
N ALA A 16 19.17 27.43 -34.23
CA ALA A 16 20.12 26.33 -34.38
C ALA A 16 20.07 25.41 -33.14
N LYS A 17 19.79 24.11 -33.36
CA LYS A 17 20.02 23.05 -32.37
C LYS A 17 21.52 22.78 -32.23
N PRO A 18 21.99 22.34 -31.04
CA PRO A 18 23.05 21.33 -31.04
C PRO A 18 22.72 20.10 -30.20
N ASN A 19 23.27 19.00 -30.71
CA ASN A 19 23.29 17.62 -30.26
C ASN A 19 23.41 17.39 -28.75
N PHE A 20 22.60 16.44 -28.27
CA PHE A 20 22.73 15.77 -26.97
C PHE A 20 23.86 14.74 -26.99
N GLN A 21 24.80 14.85 -26.04
CA GLN A 21 25.46 13.71 -25.42
C GLN A 21 25.49 13.92 -23.89
N PRO A 22 25.38 12.84 -23.09
CA PRO A 22 25.14 12.94 -21.65
C PRO A 22 26.43 13.23 -20.87
N GLN A 23 26.49 14.38 -20.20
CA GLN A 23 27.56 14.69 -19.24
C GLN A 23 27.03 14.63 -17.80
N HIS A 24 27.80 13.99 -16.95
CA HIS A 24 27.62 13.86 -15.51
C HIS A 24 27.48 15.24 -14.84
N TYR A 25 26.35 15.47 -14.16
CA TYR A 25 26.15 16.67 -13.35
C TYR A 25 26.77 16.49 -11.96
N THR A 26 28.00 16.98 -11.80
CA THR A 26 28.52 17.44 -10.51
C THR A 26 28.88 18.91 -10.67
N THR A 27 27.95 19.81 -10.35
CA THR A 27 28.25 21.26 -10.27
C THR A 27 28.51 21.63 -8.81
N PRO A 28 29.65 22.26 -8.47
CA PRO A 28 29.93 22.73 -7.11
C PRO A 28 28.96 23.84 -6.69
N LEU A 29 28.58 23.81 -5.40
CA LEU A 29 27.47 24.56 -4.80
C LEU A 29 27.83 26.02 -4.43
N SER A 30 28.51 26.79 -5.30
CA SER A 30 29.06 28.10 -4.92
C SER A 30 28.68 29.31 -5.80
N SER A 31 27.65 29.25 -6.66
CA SER A 31 27.32 30.39 -7.53
C SER A 31 25.84 30.65 -7.83
N LEU A 32 24.95 30.46 -6.84
CA LEU A 32 23.59 31.02 -6.87
C LEU A 32 23.41 32.09 -5.78
N PRO A 33 22.80 33.26 -6.07
CA PRO A 33 22.76 34.38 -5.16
C PRO A 33 21.94 34.07 -3.90
N SER A 34 22.60 34.05 -2.73
CA SER A 34 21.96 33.96 -1.42
C SER A 34 21.34 35.30 -1.03
N LYS A 35 20.02 35.42 -0.89
CA LYS A 35 19.41 36.63 -0.33
C LYS A 35 18.08 36.40 0.42
N ASN A 36 18.04 35.55 1.46
CA ASN A 36 17.19 35.83 2.63
C ASN A 36 17.48 34.85 3.80
N PRO A 37 17.96 35.30 4.98
CA PRO A 37 18.04 34.46 6.18
C PRO A 37 16.67 34.19 6.84
N ILE A 38 15.60 34.81 6.34
CA ILE A 38 14.23 34.72 6.89
C ILE A 38 13.48 33.47 6.42
N TYR A 39 13.81 32.94 5.23
CA TYR A 39 13.12 31.82 4.61
C TYR A 39 14.09 30.71 4.22
N ALA A 40 13.57 29.49 4.01
CA ALA A 40 14.36 28.38 3.50
C ALA A 40 15.00 28.73 2.13
N ARG A 41 16.15 28.13 1.84
CA ARG A 41 16.76 28.24 0.50
C ARG A 41 15.83 27.56 -0.51
N SER A 42 15.24 28.31 -1.44
CA SER A 42 14.38 27.73 -2.47
C SER A 42 15.19 26.81 -3.39
N VAL A 43 14.70 25.59 -3.60
CA VAL A 43 15.21 24.66 -4.62
C VAL A 43 14.13 24.58 -5.69
N PRO A 44 14.19 25.43 -6.74
CA PRO A 44 13.14 25.50 -7.74
C PRO A 44 13.09 24.18 -8.51
N ILE A 45 11.94 23.52 -8.46
CA ILE A 45 11.64 22.34 -9.27
C ILE A 45 10.53 22.73 -10.24
N THR A 46 10.87 22.85 -11.52
CA THR A 46 9.93 23.18 -12.58
C THR A 46 9.63 21.98 -13.48
N ALA A 47 10.51 20.98 -13.48
CA ALA A 47 10.33 19.76 -14.27
C ALA A 47 9.41 18.76 -13.55
N ILE A 48 8.53 18.13 -14.32
CA ILE A 48 7.76 16.98 -13.87
C ILE A 48 8.70 15.77 -13.79
N ASP A 49 8.72 15.11 -12.64
CA ASP A 49 9.45 13.85 -12.46
C ASP A 49 8.81 12.77 -13.36
N PRO A 50 9.58 12.07 -14.22
CA PRO A 50 9.05 11.04 -15.11
C PRO A 50 8.24 9.95 -14.39
N ARG A 51 8.48 9.74 -13.09
CA ARG A 51 7.72 8.79 -12.26
C ARG A 51 6.25 9.20 -12.07
N ASP A 52 5.92 10.49 -12.22
CA ASP A 52 4.55 11.03 -12.08
C ASP A 52 3.75 11.05 -13.38
N ALA A 53 4.37 10.83 -14.55
CA ALA A 53 3.74 11.03 -15.87
C ALA A 53 2.41 10.26 -16.07
N ASN A 54 2.28 9.08 -15.47
CA ASN A 54 1.11 8.21 -15.56
C ASN A 54 0.27 8.21 -14.28
N THR A 55 0.24 9.34 -13.56
CA THR A 55 -0.56 9.52 -12.34
C THR A 55 -1.52 10.69 -12.49
N PRO A 56 -2.58 10.77 -11.65
CA PRO A 56 -3.45 11.96 -11.60
C PRO A 56 -2.68 13.26 -11.29
N ASP A 57 -1.54 13.15 -10.63
CA ASP A 57 -0.70 14.25 -10.17
C ASP A 57 0.40 14.65 -11.17
N LYS A 58 0.35 14.19 -12.43
CA LYS A 58 1.38 14.43 -13.47
C LYS A 58 1.69 15.90 -13.78
N TRP A 59 0.90 16.82 -13.25
CA TRP A 59 1.02 18.26 -13.43
C TRP A 59 1.80 18.94 -12.30
N ILE A 60 2.21 18.20 -11.27
CA ILE A 60 2.91 18.73 -10.09
C ILE A 60 4.41 18.41 -10.20
N PRO A 61 5.28 19.42 -10.23
CA PRO A 61 6.72 19.19 -10.18
C PRO A 61 7.16 18.78 -8.77
N ARG A 62 7.94 17.70 -8.68
CA ARG A 62 8.37 17.09 -7.40
C ARG A 62 9.87 16.83 -7.41
N HIS A 63 10.53 17.08 -6.29
CA HIS A 63 11.98 16.94 -6.18
C HIS A 63 12.39 15.45 -6.35
N PRO A 64 13.33 15.12 -7.26
CA PRO A 64 13.63 13.73 -7.62
C PRO A 64 14.27 12.92 -6.47
N ASN A 65 15.00 13.57 -5.57
CA ASN A 65 15.64 12.91 -4.42
C ASN A 65 14.67 12.53 -3.30
N LEU A 66 13.40 12.96 -3.34
CA LEU A 66 12.42 12.54 -2.35
C LEU A 66 12.23 11.03 -2.40
N VAL A 67 12.28 10.37 -1.24
CA VAL A 67 12.09 8.93 -1.13
C VAL A 67 10.60 8.63 -1.14
N ARG A 68 10.10 8.03 -2.23
CA ARG A 68 8.69 7.63 -2.35
C ARG A 68 8.38 6.37 -1.52
N LEU A 69 7.32 6.43 -0.71
CA LEU A 69 7.00 5.43 0.31
C LEU A 69 5.84 4.51 -0.09
N THR A 70 4.98 4.96 -1.00
CA THR A 70 3.77 4.26 -1.48
C THR A 70 3.82 4.01 -2.99
N GLY A 71 5.02 3.88 -3.55
CA GLY A 71 5.21 3.74 -5.00
C GLY A 71 5.02 5.07 -5.72
N LYS A 72 4.30 5.08 -6.84
CA LYS A 72 4.08 6.30 -7.63
C LYS A 72 2.98 7.19 -7.05
N HIS A 73 1.86 6.59 -6.63
CA HIS A 73 0.64 7.28 -6.20
C HIS A 73 -0.17 6.40 -5.23
N PRO A 74 -0.86 6.95 -4.20
CA PRO A 74 -0.81 8.35 -3.74
C PRO A 74 0.59 8.79 -3.36
N PHE A 75 0.91 10.08 -3.52
CA PHE A 75 2.27 10.56 -3.27
C PHE A 75 2.53 10.71 -1.76
N ASN A 76 3.36 9.83 -1.23
CA ASN A 76 3.89 9.91 0.13
C ASN A 76 5.40 9.82 0.05
N CYS A 77 6.09 10.79 0.64
CA CYS A 77 7.54 10.85 0.59
C CYS A 77 8.15 11.55 1.80
N GLU A 78 9.39 11.19 2.11
CA GLU A 78 10.27 11.95 2.99
C GLU A 78 11.58 12.30 2.27
N PRO A 79 12.25 13.39 2.65
CA PRO A 79 13.60 13.65 2.18
C PRO A 79 14.59 12.63 2.78
N PRO A 80 15.73 12.36 2.11
CA PRO A 80 16.84 11.68 2.75
C PRO A 80 17.24 12.43 4.03
N LEU A 81 17.44 11.71 5.14
CA LEU A 81 17.65 12.32 6.46
C LEU A 81 18.86 13.27 6.49
N THR A 82 19.99 12.89 5.88
CA THR A 82 21.17 13.76 5.78
C THR A 82 20.86 15.03 5.00
N GLN A 83 20.23 14.88 3.83
CA GLN A 83 19.86 16.03 2.98
C GLN A 83 18.89 16.99 3.69
N LEU A 84 17.96 16.48 4.50
CA LEU A 84 17.06 17.29 5.34
C LEU A 84 17.85 18.11 6.35
N MET A 85 18.80 17.48 7.04
CA MET A 85 19.58 18.11 8.10
C MET A 85 20.60 19.12 7.55
N ASP A 86 21.10 18.91 6.34
CA ASP A 86 21.95 19.87 5.62
C ASP A 86 21.24 21.19 5.30
N GLN A 87 19.89 21.21 5.28
CA GLN A 87 19.13 22.45 5.09
C GLN A 87 19.07 23.30 6.36
N GLY A 88 19.35 22.71 7.53
CA GLY A 88 19.27 23.39 8.82
C GLY A 88 17.83 23.64 9.28
N PHE A 89 17.58 24.81 9.86
CA PHE A 89 16.34 25.09 10.59
C PHE A 89 15.08 25.04 9.73
N LEU A 90 15.14 25.56 8.50
CA LEU A 90 13.99 25.67 7.59
C LEU A 90 14.19 24.72 6.40
N THR A 91 13.22 23.83 6.21
CA THR A 91 13.17 22.89 5.09
C THR A 91 12.60 23.60 3.84
N PRO A 92 13.27 23.53 2.68
CA PRO A 92 12.75 24.04 1.43
C PRO A 92 11.40 23.41 1.04
N ASN A 93 10.52 24.19 0.42
CA ASN A 93 9.16 23.74 0.04
C ASN A 93 9.17 22.45 -0.78
N SER A 94 10.13 22.31 -1.71
CA SER A 94 10.27 21.14 -2.59
C SER A 94 10.88 19.90 -1.92
N LEU A 95 11.50 20.05 -0.75
CA LEU A 95 12.10 18.96 0.02
C LEU A 95 11.26 18.58 1.26
N HIS A 96 10.29 19.42 1.62
CA HIS A 96 9.37 19.16 2.72
C HIS A 96 8.61 17.84 2.49
N TYR A 97 8.52 17.00 3.52
CA TYR A 97 7.84 15.71 3.39
C TYR A 97 6.38 15.90 2.93
N VAL A 98 5.86 14.93 2.17
CA VAL A 98 4.49 14.95 1.67
C VAL A 98 3.76 13.70 2.12
N ARG A 99 2.55 13.89 2.64
CA ARG A 99 1.58 12.82 2.89
C ARG A 99 0.29 13.15 2.17
N ASN A 100 -0.06 12.38 1.14
CA ASN A 100 -1.34 12.44 0.45
C ASN A 100 -2.08 11.10 0.61
N HIS A 101 -3.37 11.16 0.96
CA HIS A 101 -4.24 9.99 1.01
C HIS A 101 -4.80 9.61 -0.37
N GLY A 102 -4.75 10.53 -1.34
CA GLY A 102 -5.22 10.32 -2.71
C GLY A 102 -4.65 11.36 -3.70
N PRO A 103 -5.34 11.59 -4.84
CA PRO A 103 -5.04 12.64 -5.81
C PRO A 103 -5.01 14.03 -5.21
N VAL A 104 -4.08 14.85 -5.68
CA VAL A 104 -4.05 16.28 -5.33
C VAL A 104 -5.10 17.02 -6.16
N PRO A 105 -6.06 17.73 -5.53
CA PRO A 105 -7.04 18.51 -6.27
C PRO A 105 -6.36 19.67 -7.00
N LYS A 106 -6.76 19.89 -8.25
CA LYS A 106 -6.26 20.99 -9.08
C LYS A 106 -7.13 22.23 -8.88
N LEU A 107 -6.83 23.00 -7.84
CA LEU A 107 -7.59 24.18 -7.43
C LEU A 107 -7.05 25.47 -8.07
N GLN A 108 -7.88 26.51 -8.12
CA GLN A 108 -7.53 27.85 -8.61
C GLN A 108 -7.87 28.87 -7.52
N TRP A 109 -7.03 29.90 -7.38
CA TRP A 109 -7.17 30.94 -6.35
C TRP A 109 -8.53 31.63 -6.40
N GLU A 110 -8.97 32.00 -7.59
CA GLU A 110 -10.13 32.85 -7.86
C GLU A 110 -11.46 32.13 -7.59
N THR A 111 -11.47 30.80 -7.73
CA THR A 111 -12.69 29.98 -7.59
C THR A 111 -12.76 29.24 -6.26
N HIS A 112 -11.63 29.08 -5.55
CA HIS A 112 -11.63 28.43 -4.25
C HIS A 112 -12.41 29.24 -3.22
N ARG A 113 -13.23 28.56 -2.41
CA ARG A 113 -14.04 29.18 -1.37
C ARG A 113 -13.88 28.41 -0.07
N LEU A 114 -13.84 29.15 1.03
CA LEU A 114 -13.95 28.61 2.38
C LEU A 114 -15.35 28.88 2.92
N VAL A 115 -16.11 27.83 3.23
CA VAL A 115 -17.41 27.94 3.89
C VAL A 115 -17.26 27.70 5.40
N VAL A 116 -17.88 28.54 6.22
CA VAL A 116 -17.94 28.41 7.69
C VAL A 116 -19.40 28.34 8.12
N GLU A 117 -19.82 27.19 8.66
CA GLU A 117 -21.23 26.87 8.95
C GLU A 117 -21.41 26.08 10.26
N GLY A 118 -22.64 25.63 10.55
CA GLY A 118 -22.97 24.83 11.74
C GLY A 118 -23.52 25.69 12.88
N PHE A 119 -23.06 25.44 14.12
CA PHE A 119 -23.38 26.28 15.29
C PHE A 119 -22.68 27.64 15.23
N VAL A 120 -23.11 28.48 14.29
CA VAL A 120 -22.61 29.82 14.03
C VAL A 120 -23.79 30.80 13.98
N LYS A 121 -23.56 32.08 14.32
CA LYS A 121 -24.61 33.12 14.20
C LYS A 121 -24.91 33.45 12.74
N LYS A 122 -23.90 33.34 11.88
CA LYS A 122 -24.01 33.60 10.45
C LYS A 122 -23.10 32.64 9.69
N THR A 123 -23.66 31.90 8.75
CA THR A 123 -22.88 31.15 7.76
C THR A 123 -22.11 32.14 6.88
N LEU A 124 -20.80 31.94 6.76
CA LEU A 124 -19.92 32.79 5.98
C LEU A 124 -19.28 31.99 4.85
N THR A 125 -19.01 32.66 3.74
CA THR A 125 -18.25 32.11 2.62
C THR A 125 -17.21 33.15 2.23
N PHE A 126 -15.95 32.75 2.20
CA PHE A 126 -14.83 33.65 1.88
C PHE A 126 -14.13 33.22 0.59
N SER A 127 -13.78 34.19 -0.23
CA SER A 127 -12.78 34.05 -1.30
C SER A 127 -11.36 34.05 -0.72
N MET A 128 -10.38 33.65 -1.53
CA MET A 128 -8.98 33.74 -1.12
C MET A 128 -8.50 35.20 -0.94
N ASP A 129 -9.00 36.13 -1.75
CA ASP A 129 -8.68 37.56 -1.62
C ASP A 129 -9.20 38.13 -0.29
N GLU A 130 -10.42 37.75 0.10
CA GLU A 130 -11.00 38.13 1.39
C GLU A 130 -10.19 37.55 2.56
N ILE A 131 -9.74 36.29 2.46
CA ILE A 131 -8.90 35.66 3.49
C ILE A 131 -7.56 36.38 3.62
N THR A 132 -6.87 36.65 2.50
CA THR A 132 -5.54 37.27 2.54
C THR A 132 -5.55 38.75 2.96
N ALA A 133 -6.69 39.43 2.81
CA ALA A 133 -6.89 40.79 3.31
C ALA A 133 -7.05 40.87 4.84
N MET A 134 -7.32 39.75 5.53
CA MET A 134 -7.48 39.73 6.99
C MET A 134 -6.13 39.81 7.73
N PRO A 135 -6.14 40.20 9.03
CA PRO A 135 -4.94 40.17 9.86
C PRO A 135 -4.33 38.76 9.89
N SER A 136 -3.08 38.65 9.44
CA SER A 136 -2.36 37.39 9.35
C SER A 136 -1.27 37.27 10.41
N ARG A 137 -0.81 36.03 10.59
CA ARG A 137 0.30 35.62 11.45
C ARG A 137 1.31 34.90 10.59
N THR A 138 2.58 35.21 10.80
CA THR A 138 3.68 34.45 10.20
C THR A 138 4.50 33.77 11.29
N ILE A 139 4.57 32.44 11.27
CA ILE A 139 5.19 31.62 12.33
C ILE A 139 6.01 30.46 11.76
N PRO A 140 7.19 30.16 12.33
CA PRO A 140 7.84 28.90 12.05
C PRO A 140 7.07 27.76 12.75
N VAL A 141 6.85 26.66 12.04
CA VAL A 141 6.22 25.46 12.60
C VAL A 141 6.92 24.23 12.05
N THR A 142 7.28 23.31 12.95
CA THR A 142 7.67 21.96 12.56
C THR A 142 6.43 21.11 12.38
N LEU A 143 6.18 20.65 11.16
CA LEU A 143 5.20 19.61 10.90
C LEU A 143 5.84 18.24 11.04
N VAL A 144 5.11 17.32 11.66
CA VAL A 144 5.53 15.92 11.83
C VAL A 144 4.37 15.00 11.47
N CYS A 145 4.64 13.99 10.64
CA CYS A 145 3.68 12.94 10.37
C CYS A 145 3.54 12.03 11.60
N ALA A 146 2.32 11.66 11.99
CA ALA A 146 2.10 10.68 13.06
C ALA A 146 2.83 9.34 12.78
N GLY A 147 3.07 9.03 11.51
CA GLY A 147 3.81 7.85 11.08
C GLY A 147 5.34 7.99 11.11
N ASN A 148 5.94 9.10 11.54
CA ASN A 148 7.40 9.23 11.63
C ASN A 148 8.00 8.04 12.41
N ARG A 149 9.10 7.48 11.91
CA ARG A 149 9.77 6.29 12.47
C ARG A 149 8.92 5.00 12.48
N ARG A 150 7.86 4.92 11.65
CA ARG A 150 7.00 3.72 11.55
C ARG A 150 7.77 2.46 11.13
N LYS A 151 8.78 2.58 10.27
CA LYS A 151 9.49 1.41 9.75
C LYS A 151 10.17 0.61 10.87
N GLU A 152 10.65 1.28 11.92
CA GLU A 152 11.18 0.62 13.13
C GLU A 152 10.12 -0.30 13.77
N GLN A 153 8.88 0.17 13.93
CA GLN A 153 7.79 -0.70 14.42
C GLN A 153 7.51 -1.86 13.46
N ASN A 154 7.48 -1.58 12.15
CA ASN A 154 7.25 -2.61 11.12
C ASN A 154 8.38 -3.65 11.01
N ARG A 155 9.55 -3.41 11.59
CA ARG A 155 10.61 -4.42 11.73
C ARG A 155 10.35 -5.38 12.89
N VAL A 156 9.69 -4.91 13.96
CA VAL A 156 9.27 -5.75 15.09
C VAL A 156 8.00 -6.53 14.75
N LYS A 157 6.96 -5.84 14.26
CA LYS A 157 5.70 -6.43 13.82
C LYS A 157 5.05 -5.52 12.78
N GLN A 158 4.59 -6.09 11.65
CA GLN A 158 4.01 -5.30 10.58
C GLN A 158 2.69 -4.62 11.03
N SER A 159 2.69 -3.29 11.06
CA SER A 159 1.49 -2.44 11.22
C SER A 159 0.72 -2.32 9.89
N ILE A 160 -0.47 -1.69 9.91
CA ILE A 160 -1.25 -1.43 8.69
C ILE A 160 -0.69 -0.26 7.85
N GLY A 161 0.30 0.48 8.37
CA GLY A 161 0.88 1.64 7.72
C GLY A 161 2.14 1.31 6.90
N PHE A 162 2.40 2.13 5.87
CA PHE A 162 3.62 2.08 5.06
C PHE A 162 4.85 2.64 5.81
N ASN A 163 6.04 2.29 5.32
CA ASN A 163 7.32 2.48 6.00
C ASN A 163 7.88 3.91 5.90
N TRP A 164 7.69 4.75 6.93
CA TRP A 164 8.48 5.97 7.12
C TRP A 164 9.79 5.66 7.84
N GLY A 165 10.86 6.33 7.44
CA GLY A 165 12.09 6.50 8.21
C GLY A 165 11.94 7.62 9.26
N ALA A 166 13.06 8.23 9.62
CA ALA A 166 13.12 9.30 10.62
C ALA A 166 13.06 10.72 10.02
N ALA A 167 12.61 10.87 8.77
CA ALA A 167 12.58 12.16 8.07
C ALA A 167 11.14 12.58 7.69
N ALA A 168 10.11 11.98 8.30
CA ALA A 168 8.72 12.43 8.19
C ALA A 168 8.44 13.69 9.03
N VAL A 169 9.38 14.63 9.00
CA VAL A 169 9.43 15.87 9.77
C VAL A 169 10.06 16.96 8.91
N SER A 170 9.49 18.15 8.93
CA SER A 170 10.00 19.31 8.19
C SER A 170 9.51 20.60 8.84
N THR A 171 10.29 21.67 8.72
CA THR A 171 9.99 22.95 9.35
C THR A 171 9.91 24.04 8.30
N ALA A 172 8.85 24.85 8.35
CA ALA A 172 8.67 25.96 7.42
C ALA A 172 8.11 27.18 8.14
N ILE A 173 8.26 28.35 7.51
CA ILE A 173 7.56 29.57 7.91
C ILE A 173 6.17 29.56 7.27
N TRP A 174 5.12 29.58 8.07
CA TRP A 174 3.73 29.59 7.59
C TRP A 174 3.13 30.97 7.81
N LYS A 175 2.44 31.50 6.80
CA LYS A 175 1.65 32.72 6.94
C LYS A 175 0.18 32.46 6.62
N GLY A 176 -0.68 32.97 7.50
CA GLY A 176 -2.11 32.66 7.48
C GLY A 176 -2.94 33.49 8.45
N VAL A 177 -4.26 33.43 8.31
CA VAL A 177 -5.22 34.09 9.22
C VAL A 177 -5.38 33.23 10.48
N PRO A 178 -5.35 33.78 11.71
CA PRO A 178 -5.67 33.01 12.91
C PRO A 178 -7.08 32.41 12.80
N LEU A 179 -7.22 31.09 13.03
CA LEU A 179 -8.52 30.40 12.95
C LEU A 179 -9.57 31.06 13.85
N ARG A 180 -9.20 31.42 15.07
CA ARG A 180 -10.08 32.13 16.01
C ARG A 180 -10.69 33.42 15.42
N HIS A 181 -10.00 34.09 14.50
CA HIS A 181 -10.49 35.33 13.90
C HIS A 181 -11.68 35.03 12.98
N ILE A 182 -11.54 34.02 12.12
CA ILE A 182 -12.61 33.52 11.25
C ILE A 182 -13.81 33.04 12.07
N LEU A 183 -13.58 32.30 13.15
CA LEU A 183 -14.64 31.81 14.04
C LEU A 183 -15.40 32.97 14.72
N LYS A 184 -14.69 33.99 15.21
CA LYS A 184 -15.32 35.21 15.77
C LYS A 184 -16.15 35.97 14.74
N LEU A 185 -15.68 36.07 13.49
CA LEU A 185 -16.46 36.70 12.41
C LEU A 185 -17.78 35.95 12.15
N ALA A 186 -17.78 34.62 12.25
CA ALA A 186 -18.99 33.79 12.17
C ALA A 186 -19.88 33.86 13.43
N GLY A 187 -19.46 34.62 14.46
CA GLY A 187 -20.19 34.84 15.70
C GLY A 187 -20.05 33.70 16.72
N VAL A 188 -19.03 32.85 16.58
CA VAL A 188 -18.74 31.75 17.52
C VAL A 188 -18.15 32.32 18.83
N SER A 189 -18.67 31.86 19.96
CA SER A 189 -18.18 32.17 21.31
C SER A 189 -17.98 30.89 22.13
N LEU A 190 -17.21 31.01 23.22
CA LEU A 190 -17.06 29.95 24.22
C LEU A 190 -18.12 30.02 25.33
N ASP A 191 -18.93 31.08 25.37
CA ASP A 191 -19.86 31.36 26.48
C ASP A 191 -20.89 30.23 26.69
N ASP A 192 -21.30 29.56 25.61
CA ASP A 192 -22.29 28.46 25.63
C ASP A 192 -21.65 27.06 25.67
N VAL A 193 -20.32 26.98 25.82
CA VAL A 193 -19.59 25.70 25.84
C VAL A 193 -19.38 25.27 27.29
N THR A 194 -19.81 24.05 27.60
CA THR A 194 -19.61 23.43 28.91
C THR A 194 -19.03 22.03 28.73
N ALA A 195 -18.51 21.43 29.81
CA ALA A 195 -17.99 20.06 29.78
C ALA A 195 -19.05 19.04 29.29
N ASP A 196 -20.33 19.28 29.63
CA ASP A 196 -21.45 18.40 29.24
C ASP A 196 -22.01 18.72 27.84
N SER A 197 -21.64 19.85 27.24
CA SER A 197 -22.04 20.27 25.91
C SER A 197 -20.83 20.87 25.16
N PRO A 198 -19.84 20.04 24.82
CA PRO A 198 -18.67 20.48 24.07
C PRO A 198 -19.06 20.94 22.66
N ARG A 199 -18.15 21.67 22.03
CA ARG A 199 -18.24 22.02 20.61
C ARG A 199 -16.95 21.65 19.91
N TYR A 200 -17.08 21.29 18.64
CA TYR A 200 -15.97 20.88 17.80
C TYR A 200 -15.94 21.70 16.52
N VAL A 201 -14.73 21.97 16.06
CA VAL A 201 -14.44 22.62 14.78
C VAL A 201 -14.01 21.52 13.80
N CYS A 202 -14.91 21.13 12.92
CA CYS A 202 -14.68 20.10 11.90
C CYS A 202 -14.14 20.74 10.62
N PHE A 203 -12.99 20.25 10.14
CA PHE A 203 -12.29 20.74 8.96
C PHE A 203 -12.42 19.74 7.83
N HIS A 204 -12.89 20.19 6.65
CA HIS A 204 -13.10 19.32 5.50
C HIS A 204 -12.23 19.79 4.31
N GLY A 205 -11.40 18.87 3.82
CA GLY A 205 -10.69 19.04 2.55
C GLY A 205 -11.64 18.85 1.36
N VAL A 206 -11.25 19.40 0.21
CA VAL A 206 -11.99 19.20 -1.07
C VAL A 206 -11.47 18.02 -1.88
N ASP A 207 -10.55 17.23 -1.31
CA ASP A 207 -10.02 16.03 -1.93
C ASP A 207 -11.07 14.91 -1.99
N ILE A 208 -10.96 14.08 -3.02
CA ILE A 208 -11.87 12.96 -3.27
C ILE A 208 -11.10 11.68 -3.04
N LEU A 209 -11.45 10.97 -1.97
CA LEU A 209 -10.80 9.75 -1.51
C LEU A 209 -11.77 8.55 -1.57
N PRO A 210 -11.26 7.31 -1.50
CA PRO A 210 -12.11 6.11 -1.56
C PRO A 210 -13.21 6.07 -0.50
N ASN A 211 -12.95 6.64 0.68
CA ASN A 211 -13.89 6.67 1.82
C ASN A 211 -14.43 8.09 2.09
N GLY A 212 -14.63 8.88 1.04
CA GLY A 212 -15.18 10.25 1.14
C GLY A 212 -14.11 11.33 1.03
N TYR A 213 -14.15 12.31 1.91
CA TYR A 213 -13.22 13.43 1.96
C TYR A 213 -12.24 13.28 3.13
N TYR A 214 -11.07 13.89 3.07
CA TYR A 214 -10.20 13.95 4.24
C TYR A 214 -10.70 15.01 5.22
N GLY A 215 -11.02 14.60 6.45
CA GLY A 215 -11.53 15.48 7.48
C GLY A 215 -11.16 15.03 8.88
N THR A 216 -11.19 15.99 9.81
CA THR A 216 -10.96 15.77 11.25
C THR A 216 -11.52 16.96 12.02
N SER A 217 -11.61 16.85 13.33
CA SER A 217 -12.00 17.95 14.22
C SER A 217 -10.90 18.35 15.20
N LEU A 218 -11.08 19.53 15.80
CA LEU A 218 -10.49 19.97 17.07
C LEU A 218 -11.63 20.40 18.01
N THR A 219 -11.38 20.40 19.32
CA THR A 219 -12.26 21.07 20.30
C THR A 219 -12.31 22.58 20.04
N LEU A 220 -13.45 23.21 20.26
CA LEU A 220 -13.64 24.65 20.04
C LEU A 220 -12.75 25.50 20.95
N GLU A 221 -12.52 25.07 22.19
CA GLU A 221 -11.64 25.71 23.18
C GLU A 221 -10.22 25.85 22.62
N TRP A 222 -9.70 24.77 22.05
CA TRP A 222 -8.39 24.77 21.40
C TRP A 222 -8.37 25.72 20.20
N ALA A 223 -9.36 25.63 19.32
CA ALA A 223 -9.43 26.47 18.12
C ALA A 223 -9.55 27.97 18.43
N MET A 224 -10.19 28.32 19.56
CA MET A 224 -10.35 29.70 20.05
C MET A 224 -9.17 30.19 20.90
N ASN A 225 -8.34 29.28 21.42
CA ASN A 225 -7.19 29.63 22.25
C ASN A 225 -6.08 30.27 21.41
N ASP A 226 -5.84 31.55 21.66
CA ASP A 226 -4.86 32.33 20.93
C ASP A 226 -3.42 31.81 21.05
N ALA A 227 -3.10 31.25 22.21
CA ALA A 227 -1.78 30.74 22.53
C ALA A 227 -1.46 29.44 21.78
N MET A 228 -2.42 28.83 21.09
CA MET A 228 -2.20 27.64 20.27
C MET A 228 -1.84 27.96 18.82
N ASP A 229 -1.91 29.24 18.41
CA ASP A 229 -1.43 29.71 17.10
C ASP A 229 -1.99 28.93 15.90
N VAL A 230 -3.23 28.44 15.98
CA VAL A 230 -3.89 27.77 14.86
C VAL A 230 -4.19 28.79 13.77
N ILE A 231 -3.69 28.54 12.56
CA ILE A 231 -3.85 29.43 11.41
C ILE A 231 -4.43 28.70 10.19
N LEU A 232 -5.14 29.44 9.35
CA LEU A 232 -5.48 29.07 7.99
C LEU A 232 -4.39 29.64 7.07
N ALA A 233 -3.42 28.81 6.73
CA ALA A 233 -2.23 29.20 5.98
C ALA A 233 -2.46 29.17 4.47
N TYR A 234 -1.95 30.19 3.79
CA TYR A 234 -1.96 30.36 2.33
C TYR A 234 -0.55 30.61 1.76
N GLU A 235 0.44 30.83 2.64
CA GLU A 235 1.85 30.99 2.29
C GLU A 235 2.73 30.04 3.12
N MET A 236 3.77 29.49 2.49
CA MET A 236 4.79 28.61 3.07
C MET A 236 6.18 29.04 2.58
N ASN A 237 7.08 29.37 3.52
CA ASN A 237 8.40 29.95 3.28
C ASN A 237 8.39 31.21 2.41
N GLY A 238 7.35 32.05 2.55
CA GLY A 238 7.21 33.31 1.82
C GLY A 238 6.74 33.16 0.37
N GLU A 239 6.38 31.95 -0.04
CA GLU A 239 5.77 31.64 -1.34
C GLU A 239 4.33 31.15 -1.11
N GLU A 240 3.48 31.20 -2.13
CA GLU A 240 2.20 30.50 -2.10
C GLU A 240 2.38 29.00 -1.84
N LEU A 241 1.38 28.36 -1.24
CA LEU A 241 1.43 26.91 -1.02
C LEU A 241 1.67 26.17 -2.34
N LEU A 242 2.52 25.14 -2.30
CA LEU A 242 2.58 24.18 -3.40
C LEU A 242 1.33 23.26 -3.37
N PRO A 243 0.90 22.70 -4.51
CA PRO A 243 -0.24 21.78 -4.58
C PRO A 243 -0.18 20.64 -3.56
N ASP A 244 0.97 19.96 -3.41
CA ASP A 244 1.16 18.87 -2.44
C ASP A 244 1.01 19.31 -0.97
N HIS A 245 1.18 20.60 -0.70
CA HIS A 245 1.13 21.20 0.63
C HIS A 245 -0.17 21.94 0.93
N GLY A 246 -1.16 21.87 0.03
CA GLY A 246 -2.53 22.30 0.32
C GLY A 246 -2.98 23.57 -0.40
N TYR A 247 -2.34 23.97 -1.51
CA TYR A 247 -2.78 25.12 -2.30
C TYR A 247 -4.28 25.11 -2.62
N PRO A 248 -5.02 26.23 -2.43
CA PRO A 248 -4.52 27.54 -1.99
C PRO A 248 -4.59 27.77 -0.47
N LEU A 249 -5.23 26.87 0.29
CA LEU A 249 -5.50 27.07 1.71
C LEU A 249 -5.41 25.76 2.51
N ARG A 250 -4.74 25.80 3.66
CA ARG A 250 -4.68 24.69 4.61
C ARG A 250 -4.85 25.15 6.05
N VAL A 251 -5.18 24.22 6.95
CA VAL A 251 -5.03 24.42 8.39
C VAL A 251 -3.59 24.11 8.79
N VAL A 252 -3.02 24.89 9.71
CA VAL A 252 -1.77 24.59 10.43
C VAL A 252 -2.04 24.69 11.93
N ILE A 253 -1.72 23.63 12.67
CA ILE A 253 -1.97 23.48 14.12
C ILE A 253 -0.63 23.19 14.79
N PRO A 254 0.11 24.21 15.25
CA PRO A 254 1.42 24.03 15.85
C PRO A 254 1.43 23.00 17.00
N GLY A 255 2.44 22.13 17.04
CA GLY A 255 2.59 21.10 18.08
C GLY A 255 1.63 19.90 17.98
N ALA A 256 0.74 19.87 16.98
CA ALA A 256 -0.10 18.72 16.67
C ALA A 256 0.48 17.87 15.52
N ILE A 257 -0.01 16.64 15.36
CA ILE A 257 0.36 15.81 14.20
C ILE A 257 -0.13 16.42 12.89
N GLY A 258 0.60 16.18 11.80
CA GLY A 258 0.24 16.65 10.47
C GLY A 258 -1.12 16.14 9.98
N GLY A 259 -1.60 15.01 10.51
CA GLY A 259 -2.92 14.44 10.19
C GLY A 259 -4.10 15.36 10.55
N ARG A 260 -3.94 16.30 11.50
CA ARG A 260 -4.98 17.27 11.86
C ARG A 260 -4.97 18.53 10.98
N MET A 261 -3.88 18.76 10.25
CA MET A 261 -3.62 19.97 9.49
C MET A 261 -4.17 19.84 8.07
N ILE A 262 -5.50 19.86 7.94
CA ILE A 262 -6.23 19.61 6.67
C ILE A 262 -5.69 20.50 5.54
N LYS A 263 -5.35 19.87 4.42
CA LYS A 263 -4.95 20.51 3.17
C LYS A 263 -6.16 20.75 2.28
N TRP A 264 -6.05 21.71 1.36
CA TRP A 264 -7.10 21.99 0.38
C TRP A 264 -8.44 22.29 1.08
N LEU A 265 -8.38 23.11 2.13
CA LEU A 265 -9.49 23.34 3.04
C LEU A 265 -10.63 24.08 2.32
N GLY A 266 -11.79 23.43 2.21
CA GLY A 266 -13.00 24.03 1.61
C GLY A 266 -14.08 24.38 2.62
N LYS A 267 -14.12 23.72 3.78
CA LYS A 267 -15.20 23.90 4.75
C LYS A 267 -14.76 23.75 6.19
N ILE A 268 -15.33 24.59 7.05
CA ILE A 268 -15.28 24.50 8.51
C ILE A 268 -16.72 24.41 9.01
N THR A 269 -17.04 23.38 9.78
CA THR A 269 -18.37 23.19 10.38
C THR A 269 -18.24 23.13 11.90
N ILE A 270 -19.00 23.97 12.61
CA ILE A 270 -19.06 23.92 14.07
C ILE A 270 -20.18 22.98 14.48
N THR A 271 -19.86 21.99 15.29
CA THR A 271 -20.76 20.88 15.65
C THR A 271 -20.66 20.58 17.15
N ASP A 272 -21.59 19.78 17.66
CA ASP A 272 -21.61 19.25 19.03
C ASP A 272 -20.97 17.85 19.14
N CYS A 273 -20.52 17.28 18.02
CA CYS A 273 -19.79 16.02 17.95
C CYS A 273 -18.47 16.17 17.19
N GLU A 274 -17.59 15.18 17.28
CA GLU A 274 -16.37 15.14 16.45
C GLU A 274 -16.70 14.99 14.95
N SER A 275 -15.68 15.12 14.09
CA SER A 275 -15.83 14.95 12.65
C SER A 275 -16.36 13.55 12.32
N ASP A 276 -17.29 13.48 11.37
CA ASP A 276 -17.86 12.23 10.84
C ASP A 276 -16.97 11.57 9.77
N SER A 277 -15.83 12.18 9.42
CA SER A 277 -14.93 11.64 8.39
C SER A 277 -14.39 10.27 8.79
N TYR A 278 -14.39 9.33 7.84
CA TYR A 278 -13.76 8.01 8.00
C TYR A 278 -12.33 8.13 8.54
N TYR A 279 -11.57 9.12 8.05
CA TYR A 279 -10.17 9.35 8.42
C TYR A 279 -9.98 9.94 9.82
N HIS A 280 -11.03 10.44 10.46
CA HIS A 280 -10.98 10.85 11.86
C HIS A 280 -11.00 9.65 12.82
N TYR A 281 -11.71 8.58 12.43
CA TYR A 281 -11.85 7.35 13.23
C TYR A 281 -10.82 6.27 12.86
N HIS A 282 -10.69 5.96 11.58
CA HIS A 282 -9.90 4.84 11.06
C HIS A 282 -8.47 5.22 10.65
N ASP A 283 -8.00 6.40 11.06
CA ASP A 283 -6.61 6.85 10.89
C ASP A 283 -6.17 7.70 12.10
N ASN A 284 -4.87 7.93 12.24
CA ASN A 284 -4.28 8.82 13.25
C ASN A 284 -4.65 8.51 14.72
N ARG A 285 -4.54 7.23 15.11
CA ARG A 285 -4.72 6.75 16.49
C ARG A 285 -3.57 5.89 16.99
N VAL A 286 -3.32 5.91 18.31
CA VAL A 286 -2.41 4.97 18.99
C VAL A 286 -3.26 4.05 19.85
N LEU A 287 -3.58 2.87 19.31
CA LEU A 287 -4.29 1.84 20.06
C LEU A 287 -3.32 1.05 20.96
N PRO A 288 -3.81 0.40 22.03
CA PRO A 288 -2.99 -0.46 22.87
C PRO A 288 -2.26 -1.57 22.08
N PRO A 289 -1.05 -2.00 22.49
CA PRO A 289 -0.23 -2.94 21.72
C PRO A 289 -0.86 -4.31 21.42
N ASN A 290 -1.81 -4.74 22.26
CA ASN A 290 -2.55 -6.00 22.10
C ASN A 290 -3.78 -5.89 21.17
N VAL A 291 -4.01 -4.73 20.56
CA VAL A 291 -5.10 -4.49 19.61
C VAL A 291 -4.51 -4.43 18.21
N ASP A 292 -4.77 -5.45 17.40
CA ASP A 292 -4.45 -5.45 15.97
C ASP A 292 -5.66 -4.98 15.13
N ASN A 293 -5.52 -5.02 13.79
CA ASN A 293 -6.53 -4.48 12.89
C ASN A 293 -7.85 -5.27 12.94
N GLU A 294 -7.77 -6.59 13.07
CA GLU A 294 -8.96 -7.44 13.14
C GLU A 294 -9.75 -7.14 14.41
N ARG A 295 -9.05 -7.13 15.54
CA ARG A 295 -9.63 -6.80 16.84
C ARG A 295 -10.15 -5.37 16.88
N ALA A 296 -9.41 -4.41 16.34
CA ALA A 296 -9.83 -3.01 16.29
C ALA A 296 -11.17 -2.84 15.56
N ASN A 297 -11.38 -3.56 14.46
CA ASN A 297 -12.62 -3.56 13.70
C ASN A 297 -13.75 -4.31 14.43
N LYS A 298 -13.46 -5.50 14.96
CA LYS A 298 -14.46 -6.34 15.64
C LYS A 298 -15.02 -5.69 16.91
N GLU A 299 -14.15 -5.04 17.69
CA GLU A 299 -14.48 -4.46 18.99
C GLU A 299 -14.64 -2.92 18.93
N ASN A 300 -14.68 -2.33 17.74
CA ASN A 300 -14.91 -0.88 17.53
C ASN A 300 -13.90 0.05 18.24
N TRP A 301 -12.64 -0.36 18.39
CA TRP A 301 -11.60 0.44 19.06
C TRP A 301 -11.35 1.80 18.39
N TRP A 302 -11.62 1.91 17.09
CA TRP A 302 -11.49 3.15 16.31
C TRP A 302 -12.38 4.29 16.79
N TYR A 303 -13.41 3.99 17.59
CA TYR A 303 -14.38 4.98 18.08
C TYR A 303 -14.13 5.40 19.53
N ILE A 304 -13.06 4.90 20.18
CA ILE A 304 -12.70 5.30 21.54
C ILE A 304 -11.83 6.57 21.49
N PRO A 305 -12.31 7.72 22.00
CA PRO A 305 -11.67 9.03 21.81
C PRO A 305 -10.29 9.14 22.47
N ASP A 306 -10.02 8.39 23.54
CA ASP A 306 -8.75 8.44 24.29
C ASP A 306 -7.52 8.10 23.44
N TYR A 307 -7.71 7.39 22.32
CA TYR A 307 -6.63 6.99 21.42
C TYR A 307 -6.40 7.95 20.25
N ILE A 308 -7.15 9.05 20.17
CA ILE A 308 -6.98 10.10 19.16
C ILE A 308 -5.64 10.80 19.38
N ILE A 309 -4.84 10.88 18.33
CA ILE A 309 -3.60 11.65 18.38
C ILE A 309 -3.92 13.11 18.03
N ASN A 310 -3.71 14.03 18.98
CA ASN A 310 -3.72 15.46 18.72
C ASN A 310 -2.30 16.01 18.80
N GLU A 311 -1.76 16.15 20.01
CA GLU A 311 -0.39 16.62 20.22
C GLU A 311 0.66 15.56 19.87
N LEU A 312 1.83 16.03 19.45
CA LEU A 312 3.02 15.19 19.31
C LEU A 312 3.60 14.79 20.68
N ASN A 313 4.20 13.60 20.75
CA ASN A 313 5.05 13.19 21.86
C ASN A 313 6.48 13.73 21.68
N ILE A 314 7.27 13.68 22.75
CA ILE A 314 8.71 13.97 22.70
C ILE A 314 9.42 12.94 21.81
N ASN A 315 10.25 13.40 20.88
CA ASN A 315 11.01 12.53 19.98
C ASN A 315 12.38 13.13 19.66
N SER A 316 13.33 12.27 19.29
CA SER A 316 14.65 12.64 18.79
C SER A 316 15.21 11.56 17.87
N ALA A 317 16.08 11.96 16.95
CA ALA A 317 16.78 11.05 16.06
C ALA A 317 18.21 11.55 15.79
N ILE A 318 19.12 10.61 15.51
CA ILE A 318 20.51 10.87 15.14
C ILE A 318 20.56 11.05 13.62
N SER A 319 21.25 12.08 13.15
CA SER A 319 21.50 12.31 11.72
C SER A 319 22.96 12.18 11.34
N SER A 320 23.86 12.52 12.26
CA SER A 320 25.30 12.39 12.11
C SER A 320 25.83 11.63 13.33
N PRO A 321 26.45 10.45 13.14
CA PRO A 321 26.85 9.90 11.84
C PRO A 321 25.68 9.40 11.00
N ALA A 322 25.82 9.49 9.68
CA ALA A 322 24.86 9.00 8.71
C ALA A 322 24.91 7.47 8.59
N HIS A 323 23.84 6.87 8.05
CA HIS A 323 23.84 5.44 7.74
C HIS A 323 24.95 5.10 6.73
N ASN A 324 25.77 4.09 7.05
CA ASN A 324 26.98 3.68 6.36
C ASN A 324 28.09 4.73 6.26
N GLU A 325 28.02 5.83 7.03
CA GLU A 325 29.16 6.74 7.15
C GLU A 325 30.36 5.97 7.73
N LYS A 326 31.54 6.27 7.22
CA LYS A 326 32.81 5.70 7.66
C LYS A 326 33.71 6.81 8.17
N ILE A 327 34.25 6.63 9.36
CA ILE A 327 35.19 7.53 10.00
C ILE A 327 36.50 6.77 10.20
N TYR A 328 37.58 7.31 9.67
CA TYR A 328 38.91 6.70 9.72
C TYR A 328 39.73 7.30 10.86
N LEU A 329 40.53 6.49 11.56
CA LEU A 329 41.42 7.00 12.61
C LEU A 329 42.40 8.03 12.05
N SER A 330 42.89 7.84 10.82
CA SER A 330 43.76 8.82 10.15
C SER A 330 43.12 10.19 9.96
N SER A 331 41.78 10.30 9.86
CA SER A 331 41.12 11.60 9.76
C SER A 331 41.16 12.40 11.07
N PHE A 332 41.51 11.76 12.20
CA PHE A 332 41.64 12.40 13.52
C PHE A 332 43.03 12.97 13.79
N VAL A 333 44.00 12.76 12.89
CA VAL A 333 45.35 13.34 13.04
C VAL A 333 45.30 14.88 13.12
N ASN A 334 44.33 15.51 12.45
CA ASN A 334 44.13 16.96 12.43
C ASN A 334 42.81 17.41 13.09
N THR A 335 42.06 16.51 13.73
CA THR A 335 40.74 16.83 14.33
C THR A 335 40.58 16.08 15.65
N SER A 336 40.30 16.81 16.73
CA SER A 336 40.24 16.23 18.08
C SER A 336 38.91 15.54 18.41
N SER A 337 37.84 15.75 17.63
CA SER A 337 36.51 15.17 17.90
C SER A 337 35.63 15.04 16.66
N TYR A 338 34.79 14.01 16.64
CA TYR A 338 33.63 13.89 15.75
C TYR A 338 32.43 14.63 16.36
N LYS A 339 31.61 15.28 15.53
CA LYS A 339 30.38 15.95 15.98
C LYS A 339 29.17 15.07 15.73
N LEU A 340 28.68 14.43 16.79
CA LEU A 340 27.35 13.81 16.77
C LEU A 340 26.29 14.89 16.65
N ARG A 341 25.30 14.68 15.79
CA ARG A 341 24.21 15.64 15.54
C ARG A 341 22.88 14.95 15.30
N GLY A 342 21.81 15.69 15.57
CA GLY A 342 20.46 15.30 15.23
C GLY A 342 19.44 16.37 15.56
N TYR A 343 18.17 15.97 15.54
CA TYR A 343 17.06 16.84 15.91
C TYR A 343 16.28 16.26 17.11
N ALA A 344 15.50 17.11 17.75
CA ALA A 344 14.46 16.73 18.70
C ALA A 344 13.24 17.66 18.58
N TYR A 345 12.05 17.18 18.93
CA TYR A 345 10.81 17.97 18.98
C TYR A 345 9.86 17.46 20.07
N SER A 346 8.90 18.29 20.49
CA SER A 346 7.76 17.89 21.33
C SER A 346 6.48 18.58 20.86
N GLY A 347 5.32 18.02 21.21
CA GLY A 347 4.01 18.61 20.91
C GLY A 347 3.56 19.68 21.90
N GLY A 348 2.36 20.22 21.69
CA GLY A 348 1.69 21.17 22.61
C GLY A 348 2.44 22.48 22.88
N GLY A 349 3.51 22.73 22.12
CA GLY A 349 4.42 23.85 22.30
C GLY A 349 5.36 23.71 23.49
N ARG A 350 5.60 22.48 23.96
CA ARG A 350 6.55 22.19 25.05
C ARG A 350 7.99 22.34 24.56
N LYS A 351 8.80 23.09 25.30
CA LYS A 351 10.23 23.23 25.02
C LYS A 351 10.94 21.89 25.25
N VAL A 352 11.74 21.44 24.29
CA VAL A 352 12.76 20.40 24.56
C VAL A 352 13.83 21.02 25.47
N THR A 353 14.00 20.49 26.68
CA THR A 353 14.89 21.07 27.70
C THR A 353 16.26 20.42 27.71
N ARG A 354 16.33 19.16 27.28
CA ARG A 354 17.56 18.35 27.34
C ARG A 354 17.54 17.24 26.30
N VAL A 355 18.69 17.00 25.68
CA VAL A 355 18.96 15.80 24.88
C VAL A 355 20.24 15.17 25.41
N GLU A 356 20.22 13.86 25.57
CA GLU A 356 21.29 13.08 26.17
C GLU A 356 21.72 11.97 25.21
N ILE A 357 23.03 11.70 25.18
CA ILE A 357 23.64 10.62 24.41
C ILE A 357 24.25 9.60 25.37
N SER A 358 24.01 8.32 25.13
CA SER A 358 24.74 7.24 25.79
C SER A 358 25.57 6.48 24.75
N LEU A 359 26.78 6.10 25.15
CA LEU A 359 27.72 5.28 24.38
C LEU A 359 27.93 3.89 25.02
N ASP A 360 27.21 3.61 26.12
CA ASP A 360 27.36 2.44 26.98
C ASP A 360 26.00 1.79 27.31
N GLN A 361 25.07 1.87 26.35
CA GLN A 361 23.73 1.25 26.39
C GLN A 361 22.84 1.72 27.56
N GLY A 362 22.99 3.00 27.90
CA GLY A 362 22.18 3.73 28.86
C GLY A 362 22.69 3.70 30.31
N GLN A 363 23.91 3.20 30.55
CA GLN A 363 24.52 3.21 31.89
C GLN A 363 24.91 4.63 32.30
N THR A 364 25.53 5.38 31.39
CA THR A 364 25.84 6.80 31.56
C THR A 364 25.28 7.64 30.42
N TRP A 365 25.08 8.93 30.68
CA TRP A 365 24.44 9.86 29.75
C TRP A 365 25.24 11.16 29.69
N LEU A 366 25.66 11.52 28.47
CA LEU A 366 26.37 12.74 28.15
C LEU A 366 25.37 13.80 27.71
N LEU A 367 25.44 14.98 28.32
CA LEU A 367 24.57 16.10 27.97
C LEU A 367 25.04 16.76 26.67
N THR A 368 24.11 16.93 25.73
CA THR A 368 24.38 17.61 24.45
C THR A 368 24.25 19.13 24.55
N SER A 369 24.87 19.84 23.61
CA SER A 369 24.59 21.26 23.38
C SER A 369 23.31 21.40 22.55
N LEU A 370 22.32 22.12 23.08
CA LEU A 370 21.04 22.36 22.40
C LEU A 370 20.99 23.73 21.75
N THR A 371 20.55 23.77 20.49
CA THR A 371 20.26 24.99 19.74
C THR A 371 18.78 25.02 19.40
N HIS A 372 18.10 26.12 19.75
CA HIS A 372 16.70 26.39 19.38
C HIS A 372 16.64 27.56 18.41
N PRO A 373 16.78 27.35 17.09
CA PRO A 373 16.85 28.47 16.14
C PRO A 373 15.57 29.30 16.10
N GLU A 374 14.43 28.73 16.48
CA GLU A 374 13.16 29.44 16.68
C GLU A 374 13.32 30.68 17.58
N LEU A 375 14.14 30.61 18.63
CA LEU A 375 14.25 31.69 19.63
C LEU A 375 14.96 32.93 19.10
N THR A 376 15.76 32.78 18.06
CA THR A 376 16.54 33.85 17.44
C THR A 376 16.03 34.19 16.04
N HIS A 377 14.99 33.52 15.56
CA HIS A 377 14.48 33.72 14.20
C HIS A 377 13.78 35.07 14.07
N PRO A 378 14.07 35.89 13.03
CA PRO A 378 13.50 37.23 12.90
C PRO A 378 11.96 37.28 12.95
N MET A 379 11.28 36.32 12.33
CA MET A 379 9.80 36.23 12.34
C MET A 379 9.21 35.97 13.73
N VAL A 380 9.96 35.31 14.61
CA VAL A 380 9.55 35.05 16.00
C VAL A 380 9.79 36.30 16.84
N LEU A 381 10.93 36.96 16.67
CA LEU A 381 11.26 38.21 17.37
C LEU A 381 10.32 39.36 16.99
N ALA A 382 9.88 39.42 15.74
CA ALA A 382 8.97 40.45 15.23
C ALA A 382 7.54 40.35 15.79
N ARG A 383 7.15 39.21 16.38
CA ARG A 383 5.79 38.98 16.90
C ARG A 383 5.46 39.72 18.20
N GLY A 384 6.42 40.42 18.81
CA GLY A 384 6.24 41.09 20.10
C GLY A 384 6.06 40.11 21.27
N HIS A 385 5.89 40.64 22.49
CA HIS A 385 5.66 39.83 23.69
C HIS A 385 4.26 39.18 23.65
N ASN A 386 4.19 37.89 23.31
CA ASN A 386 3.09 37.04 23.74
C ASN A 386 3.35 36.66 25.21
N PRO A 387 2.41 36.86 26.16
CA PRO A 387 2.62 36.50 27.56
C PRO A 387 2.90 35.00 27.76
N VAL A 388 2.48 34.15 26.81
CA VAL A 388 2.74 32.70 26.82
C VAL A 388 3.67 32.33 25.67
N ARG A 389 4.92 32.00 25.99
CA ARG A 389 5.89 31.52 24.99
C ARG A 389 5.72 30.02 24.77
N LYS A 390 5.35 29.64 23.55
CA LYS A 390 5.32 28.26 23.08
C LYS A 390 6.51 27.97 22.17
N HIS A 391 6.85 26.70 22.04
CA HIS A 391 7.95 26.20 21.20
C HIS A 391 7.40 25.28 20.11
N TRP A 392 7.18 25.83 18.92
CA TRP A 392 6.51 25.14 17.82
C TRP A 392 7.45 24.36 16.91
N CYS A 393 8.75 24.56 17.10
CA CYS A 393 9.75 24.02 16.21
C CYS A 393 10.63 22.98 16.88
N TRP A 394 11.19 22.10 16.05
CA TRP A 394 12.32 21.27 16.41
C TRP A 394 13.51 22.09 16.92
N CYS A 395 14.37 21.43 17.67
CA CYS A 395 15.69 21.93 18.04
C CYS A 395 16.76 20.97 17.54
N PHE A 396 17.99 21.47 17.48
CA PHE A 396 19.14 20.67 17.08
C PHE A 396 20.04 20.44 18.29
N TRP A 397 20.64 19.26 18.35
CA TRP A 397 21.61 18.91 19.38
C TRP A 397 22.94 18.56 18.73
N GLU A 398 24.03 18.86 19.43
CA GLU A 398 25.40 18.51 19.02
C GLU A 398 26.19 18.01 20.24
N LEU A 399 27.05 17.02 20.01
CA LEU A 399 28.03 16.56 21.00
C LEU A 399 29.34 16.19 20.30
N GLY A 400 30.45 16.80 20.75
CA GLY A 400 31.79 16.42 20.32
C GLY A 400 32.25 15.16 21.05
N ILE A 401 32.65 14.13 20.31
CA ILE A 401 33.12 12.84 20.83
C ILE A 401 34.49 12.53 20.23
N ASP A 402 35.46 12.14 21.06
CA ASP A 402 36.76 11.70 20.59
C ASP A 402 36.68 10.30 19.94
N PHE A 403 37.63 9.98 19.06
CA PHE A 403 37.62 8.71 18.33
C PHE A 403 37.74 7.48 19.26
N MET A 404 38.46 7.59 20.38
CA MET A 404 38.63 6.47 21.32
C MET A 404 37.32 6.09 22.00
N SER A 405 36.47 7.08 22.28
CA SER A 405 35.11 6.86 22.77
C SER A 405 34.25 6.12 21.74
N LEU A 406 34.40 6.40 20.44
CA LEU A 406 33.70 5.67 19.38
C LEU A 406 34.21 4.23 19.22
N LEU A 407 35.52 4.00 19.35
CA LEU A 407 36.10 2.65 19.25
C LEU A 407 35.57 1.68 20.30
N LYS A 408 35.26 2.18 21.50
CA LYS A 408 34.71 1.38 22.60
C LYS A 408 33.18 1.28 22.56
N CYS A 409 32.54 2.07 21.70
CA CYS A 409 31.09 2.16 21.60
C CYS A 409 30.56 1.06 20.68
N GLN A 410 29.54 0.34 21.16
CA GLN A 410 28.78 -0.60 20.32
C GLN A 410 27.54 0.06 19.71
N GLU A 411 26.88 0.93 20.48
CA GLU A 411 25.68 1.64 20.05
C GLU A 411 25.64 3.06 20.62
N ILE A 412 25.22 4.01 19.79
CA ILE A 412 24.94 5.39 20.18
C ILE A 412 23.45 5.52 20.40
N TRP A 413 23.04 5.86 21.62
CA TRP A 413 21.64 6.04 21.99
C TRP A 413 21.34 7.51 22.19
N VAL A 414 20.21 7.98 21.68
CA VAL A 414 19.70 9.34 21.97
C VAL A 414 18.33 9.30 22.61
N ARG A 415 18.14 10.19 23.59
CA ARG A 415 16.83 10.51 24.16
C ARG A 415 16.69 12.00 24.44
N ALA A 416 15.46 12.49 24.35
CA ALA A 416 15.10 13.87 24.67
C ALA A 416 14.16 13.95 25.87
N TRP A 417 14.14 15.14 26.49
CA TRP A 417 13.26 15.53 27.58
C TRP A 417 12.61 16.87 27.24
N ASP A 418 11.34 17.04 27.61
CA ASP A 418 10.65 18.32 27.46
C ASP A 418 10.42 19.05 28.80
N ALA A 419 9.83 20.25 28.71
CA ALA A 419 9.55 21.12 29.84
C ALA A 419 8.57 20.52 30.86
N THR A 420 7.84 19.46 30.49
CA THR A 420 6.95 18.72 31.39
C THR A 420 7.63 17.49 31.99
N GLN A 421 8.93 17.33 31.79
CA GLN A 421 9.73 16.17 32.21
C GLN A 421 9.31 14.85 31.56
N ASN A 422 8.55 14.90 30.45
CA ASN A 422 8.30 13.73 29.63
C ASN A 422 9.58 13.34 28.87
N THR A 423 9.87 12.04 28.82
CA THR A 423 11.00 11.48 28.07
C THR A 423 10.57 10.35 27.17
N GLN A 424 11.48 9.91 26.32
CA GLN A 424 11.31 8.79 25.41
C GLN A 424 11.42 7.45 26.17
N PRO A 425 10.64 6.42 25.81
CA PRO A 425 10.82 5.09 26.38
C PRO A 425 12.11 4.44 25.84
N ARG A 426 12.74 3.57 26.65
CA ARG A 426 13.90 2.78 26.21
C ARG A 426 13.52 1.85 25.07
N ASP A 427 12.39 1.17 25.23
CA ASP A 427 11.94 0.11 24.33
C ASP A 427 10.74 0.56 23.49
N LEU A 428 10.60 -0.09 22.33
CA LEU A 428 9.56 0.21 21.36
C LEU A 428 8.21 -0.28 21.88
N THR A 429 7.19 0.60 21.83
CA THR A 429 5.80 0.22 22.08
C THR A 429 5.06 0.13 20.75
N TRP A 430 4.78 -1.09 20.31
CA TRP A 430 4.09 -1.33 19.03
C TRP A 430 2.63 -0.91 19.10
N ASN A 431 2.07 -0.40 18.00
CA ASN A 431 0.63 -0.22 17.82
C ASN A 431 0.21 -0.51 16.37
N VAL A 432 -1.08 -0.84 16.17
CA VAL A 432 -1.62 -1.27 14.86
C VAL A 432 -1.36 -0.30 13.72
N MET A 433 -1.31 1.01 13.99
CA MET A 433 -1.08 2.05 12.98
C MET A 433 0.40 2.33 12.74
N GLY A 434 1.28 1.82 13.60
CA GLY A 434 2.70 2.12 13.58
C GLY A 434 2.99 3.61 13.76
N MET A 435 2.21 4.29 14.61
CA MET A 435 2.29 5.74 14.79
C MET A 435 2.96 6.12 16.12
N MET A 436 3.43 7.37 16.20
CA MET A 436 4.00 7.97 17.41
C MET A 436 5.19 7.20 17.99
N ASN A 437 5.93 6.46 17.14
CA ASN A 437 7.12 5.74 17.60
C ASN A 437 8.18 6.74 18.11
N ASN A 438 8.48 6.68 19.40
CA ASN A 438 9.42 7.58 20.04
C ASN A 438 10.40 6.88 20.98
N CYS A 439 10.63 5.57 20.86
CA CYS A 439 11.67 4.91 21.64
C CYS A 439 13.05 5.55 21.39
N TYR A 440 14.03 5.27 22.26
CA TYR A 440 15.41 5.71 22.04
C TYR A 440 15.85 5.37 20.62
N PHE A 441 16.35 6.36 19.90
CA PHE A 441 16.90 6.14 18.57
C PHE A 441 18.32 5.62 18.75
N ARG A 442 18.63 4.47 18.14
CA ARG A 442 19.90 3.75 18.34
C ARG A 442 20.64 3.59 17.02
N VAL A 443 21.92 3.95 17.00
CA VAL A 443 22.82 3.75 15.86
C VAL A 443 23.89 2.76 16.26
N LYS A 444 24.00 1.64 15.55
CA LYS A 444 25.07 0.68 15.78
C LYS A 444 26.38 1.18 15.23
N VAL A 445 27.45 0.82 15.92
CA VAL A 445 28.82 1.22 15.66
C VAL A 445 29.63 -0.05 15.38
N HIS A 446 30.23 -0.11 14.20
CA HIS A 446 31.00 -1.27 13.74
C HIS A 446 32.44 -0.85 13.51
N THR A 447 33.40 -1.51 14.16
CA THR A 447 34.82 -1.20 14.04
C THR A 447 35.54 -2.28 13.25
N LYS A 448 36.31 -1.90 12.23
CA LYS A 448 37.12 -2.82 11.43
C LYS A 448 38.42 -2.17 10.96
N ILE A 449 39.31 -2.98 10.40
CA ILE A 449 40.54 -2.50 9.75
C ILE A 449 40.32 -2.52 8.23
N GLU A 450 40.45 -1.37 7.56
CA GLU A 450 40.42 -1.24 6.10
C GLU A 450 41.71 -0.55 5.64
N ASN A 451 42.43 -1.13 4.67
CA ASN A 451 43.65 -0.54 4.10
C ASN A 451 44.71 -0.13 5.14
N ARG A 452 44.89 -0.93 6.21
CA ARG A 452 45.79 -0.66 7.36
C ARG A 452 45.38 0.54 8.24
N ASP A 453 44.16 1.02 8.10
CA ASP A 453 43.58 2.05 8.97
C ASP A 453 42.40 1.48 9.76
N VAL A 454 42.18 2.00 10.97
CA VAL A 454 41.02 1.63 11.80
C VAL A 454 39.86 2.50 11.36
N VAL A 455 38.77 1.86 10.93
CA VAL A 455 37.55 2.54 10.48
C VAL A 455 36.37 2.15 11.35
N VAL A 456 35.64 3.17 11.79
CA VAL A 456 34.36 3.04 12.47
C VAL A 456 33.25 3.34 11.47
N SER A 457 32.25 2.47 11.38
CA SER A 457 31.11 2.63 10.49
C SER A 457 29.79 2.54 11.24
N PHE A 458 28.76 3.22 10.73
CA PHE A 458 27.53 3.44 11.48
C PHE A 458 26.30 2.88 10.77
N GLU A 459 25.42 2.25 11.53
CA GLU A 459 24.20 1.67 10.99
C GLU A 459 23.00 2.23 11.76
N HIS A 460 22.17 3.03 11.09
CA HIS A 460 20.87 3.49 11.61
C HIS A 460 19.86 2.34 11.75
N PRO A 461 18.73 2.50 12.49
CA PRO A 461 17.74 1.45 12.65
C PRO A 461 17.19 0.93 11.32
N THR A 462 16.76 1.84 10.45
CA THR A 462 16.18 1.52 9.14
C THR A 462 16.42 2.65 8.14
N LEU A 463 16.40 2.32 6.84
CA LEU A 463 16.29 3.29 5.75
C LEU A 463 14.83 3.50 5.32
N PRO A 464 14.41 4.67 4.82
CA PRO A 464 13.01 4.97 4.51
C PRO A 464 12.41 4.10 3.38
N GLY A 465 11.08 3.94 3.40
CA GLY A 465 10.34 3.21 2.38
C GLY A 465 10.75 1.74 2.26
N ASN A 466 10.94 1.27 1.02
CA ASN A 466 11.36 -0.10 0.72
C ASN A 466 12.87 -0.27 0.60
N GLN A 467 13.67 0.75 0.92
CA GLN A 467 15.13 0.64 0.89
C GLN A 467 15.59 -0.43 1.90
N VAL A 468 16.56 -1.23 1.50
CA VAL A 468 17.20 -2.24 2.36
C VAL A 468 18.39 -1.61 3.05
N GLY A 469 18.55 -1.82 4.35
CA GLY A 469 19.63 -1.24 5.13
C GLY A 469 19.17 -0.74 6.49
N GLY A 470 20.05 -0.87 7.47
CA GLY A 470 19.80 -0.59 8.88
C GLY A 470 19.78 -1.87 9.70
N TRP A 471 20.18 -1.75 10.96
CA TRP A 471 20.48 -2.92 11.81
C TRP A 471 19.24 -3.73 12.16
N MET A 472 18.04 -3.11 12.16
CA MET A 472 16.78 -3.81 12.39
C MET A 472 16.32 -4.68 11.20
N ASN A 473 17.09 -4.75 10.09
CA ASN A 473 16.80 -5.71 9.01
C ASN A 473 17.47 -7.07 9.20
N ARG A 474 18.35 -7.20 10.21
CA ARG A 474 18.98 -8.46 10.57
C ARG A 474 18.16 -9.04 11.73
N GLY A 475 17.74 -10.29 11.64
CA GLY A 475 17.18 -11.00 12.80
C GLY A 475 18.18 -10.97 13.96
N GLU A 476 17.70 -11.00 15.20
CA GLU A 476 18.45 -10.75 16.44
C GLU A 476 19.64 -11.72 16.73
N ASP A 477 20.02 -12.61 15.82
CA ASP A 477 21.14 -13.56 16.02
C ASP A 477 22.53 -13.00 15.67
N ALA A 478 22.66 -11.70 15.32
CA ALA A 478 23.91 -11.14 14.81
C ALA A 478 24.79 -10.38 15.83
N ASP A 479 24.29 -10.00 17.01
CA ASP A 479 25.00 -9.05 17.89
C ASP A 479 25.90 -9.67 18.97
N THR A 480 26.01 -10.98 19.07
CA THR A 480 26.84 -11.64 20.10
C THR A 480 28.14 -12.27 19.59
N LYS A 481 28.56 -12.00 18.35
CA LYS A 481 29.72 -12.69 17.73
C LYS A 481 30.95 -11.83 17.40
N GLU A 482 31.04 -10.58 17.84
CA GLU A 482 32.21 -9.72 17.55
C GLU A 482 33.01 -9.28 18.79
N VAL A 483 33.27 -10.17 19.75
CA VAL A 483 34.47 -10.03 20.59
C VAL A 483 35.00 -11.44 20.91
N GLU A 484 36.28 -11.66 20.62
CA GLU A 484 37.11 -12.85 20.93
C GLU A 484 37.01 -14.08 20.00
N LYS A 485 38.02 -14.26 19.13
CA LYS A 485 39.10 -15.27 19.32
C LYS A 485 39.98 -15.44 18.08
N VAL A 486 41.27 -15.18 18.26
CA VAL A 486 42.33 -16.00 17.64
C VAL A 486 42.47 -17.25 18.50
N SER A 487 42.40 -18.41 17.84
CA SER A 487 43.14 -19.66 18.10
C SER A 487 42.29 -20.94 18.08
N VAL A 488 42.63 -21.75 17.06
CA VAL A 488 42.68 -23.21 16.97
C VAL A 488 41.49 -24.01 17.50
N ILE A 489 40.78 -24.55 16.52
CA ILE A 489 39.67 -25.49 16.55
C ILE A 489 40.11 -26.83 17.14
N ASN A 490 39.36 -27.31 18.13
CA ASN A 490 39.06 -28.72 18.34
C ASN A 490 37.66 -28.80 18.95
N ASP A 491 36.66 -28.97 18.07
CA ASP A 491 35.26 -29.17 18.44
C ASP A 491 34.93 -30.65 18.53
N THR A 492 34.22 -31.02 19.60
CA THR A 492 33.20 -32.06 19.52
C THR A 492 31.87 -31.52 20.05
N ASN A 493 30.88 -31.61 19.16
CA ASN A 493 29.43 -31.75 19.36
C ASN A 493 28.57 -30.58 19.91
N GLY A 494 27.67 -30.08 19.05
CA GLY A 494 26.49 -29.27 19.45
C GLY A 494 25.80 -28.46 18.35
N THR A 495 25.21 -29.14 17.36
CA THR A 495 24.34 -28.74 16.21
C THR A 495 23.50 -27.43 16.23
N ASN A 496 23.67 -26.59 15.18
CA ASN A 496 22.65 -25.74 14.52
C ASN A 496 22.92 -25.78 12.99
N GLN A 497 21.93 -26.11 12.15
CA GLN A 497 22.14 -26.36 10.71
C GLN A 497 22.15 -25.07 9.87
N ALA A 498 23.22 -24.92 9.06
CA ALA A 498 23.36 -23.93 8.00
C ALA A 498 22.37 -24.20 6.84
N GLY A 499 21.77 -23.15 6.27
CA GLY A 499 20.96 -23.27 5.06
C GLY A 499 21.81 -23.84 3.92
N LYS A 500 21.42 -25.01 3.41
CA LYS A 500 22.15 -25.69 2.33
C LYS A 500 22.03 -24.89 1.04
N ASN A 501 23.06 -24.94 0.20
CA ASN A 501 22.91 -24.62 -1.21
C ASN A 501 22.22 -25.80 -1.88
N ILE A 502 21.06 -25.54 -2.49
CA ILE A 502 20.21 -26.56 -3.09
C ILE A 502 20.20 -26.31 -4.59
N THR A 503 20.54 -27.32 -5.39
CA THR A 503 20.49 -27.20 -6.85
C THR A 503 19.06 -27.39 -7.35
N MET A 504 18.70 -26.84 -8.52
CA MET A 504 17.40 -27.13 -9.13
C MET A 504 17.16 -28.63 -9.37
N SER A 505 18.22 -29.42 -9.56
CA SER A 505 18.14 -30.88 -9.68
C SER A 505 17.70 -31.54 -8.37
N GLU A 506 18.11 -30.97 -7.23
CA GLU A 506 17.64 -31.41 -5.92
C GLU A 506 16.20 -30.96 -5.68
N VAL A 507 15.85 -29.69 -5.96
CA VAL A 507 14.47 -29.20 -5.85
C VAL A 507 13.50 -30.07 -6.63
N ALA A 508 13.87 -30.48 -7.85
CA ALA A 508 13.04 -31.31 -8.72
C ALA A 508 12.68 -32.70 -8.15
N LYS A 509 13.35 -33.18 -7.09
CA LYS A 509 13.01 -34.44 -6.41
C LYS A 509 11.81 -34.30 -5.46
N HIS A 510 11.46 -33.08 -5.05
CA HIS A 510 10.45 -32.76 -4.06
C HIS A 510 9.22 -32.13 -4.73
N ASP A 511 8.46 -32.98 -5.43
CA ASP A 511 7.52 -32.55 -6.46
C ASP A 511 6.06 -33.01 -6.25
N ASN A 512 5.70 -33.43 -5.03
CA ASN A 512 4.40 -34.01 -4.71
C ASN A 512 3.83 -33.54 -3.35
N GLU A 513 2.59 -33.89 -3.05
CA GLU A 513 1.84 -33.40 -1.88
C GLU A 513 2.42 -33.78 -0.51
N ARG A 514 3.28 -34.81 -0.43
CA ARG A 514 3.93 -35.24 0.81
C ARG A 514 5.35 -34.72 0.95
N ASP A 515 5.86 -34.11 -0.12
CA ASP A 515 7.23 -33.62 -0.24
C ASP A 515 7.28 -32.57 -1.36
N CYS A 516 6.94 -31.32 -1.02
CA CYS A 516 6.63 -30.24 -1.96
C CYS A 516 7.56 -29.05 -1.78
N TRP A 517 8.65 -28.98 -2.56
CA TRP A 517 9.54 -27.83 -2.56
C TRP A 517 9.30 -26.92 -3.75
N ILE A 518 9.45 -25.62 -3.57
CA ILE A 518 9.40 -24.63 -4.66
C ILE A 518 10.58 -23.69 -4.57
N ALA A 519 11.05 -23.18 -5.72
CA ALA A 519 12.03 -22.11 -5.77
C ALA A 519 11.35 -20.76 -6.11
N VAL A 520 11.62 -19.73 -5.31
CA VAL A 520 11.08 -18.38 -5.48
C VAL A 520 12.15 -17.34 -5.14
N GLY A 521 12.57 -16.55 -6.12
CA GLY A 521 13.55 -15.48 -5.97
C GLY A 521 14.95 -15.97 -5.61
N GLY A 522 15.39 -17.09 -6.17
CA GLY A 522 16.72 -17.68 -5.89
C GLY A 522 16.83 -18.39 -4.54
N LYS A 523 15.69 -18.74 -3.92
CA LYS A 523 15.60 -19.45 -2.63
C LYS A 523 14.65 -20.63 -2.77
N VAL A 524 14.91 -21.70 -2.03
CA VAL A 524 14.11 -22.93 -2.02
C VAL A 524 13.34 -23.03 -0.71
N TYR A 525 12.06 -23.41 -0.82
CA TYR A 525 11.12 -23.49 0.29
C TYR A 525 10.44 -24.86 0.30
N ASP A 526 10.36 -25.51 1.47
CA ASP A 526 9.57 -26.71 1.71
C ASP A 526 8.15 -26.31 2.14
N CYS A 527 7.24 -26.27 1.18
CA CYS A 527 5.86 -25.87 1.39
C CYS A 527 4.96 -27.02 1.87
N THR A 528 5.50 -28.22 2.12
CA THR A 528 4.70 -29.42 2.44
C THR A 528 3.71 -29.19 3.58
N LYS A 529 4.14 -28.52 4.66
CA LYS A 529 3.28 -28.22 5.82
C LYS A 529 2.32 -27.05 5.61
N PHE A 530 2.54 -26.25 4.57
CA PHE A 530 1.72 -25.08 4.26
C PHE A 530 0.61 -25.38 3.25
N LEU A 531 0.65 -26.54 2.59
CA LEU A 531 -0.33 -26.94 1.58
C LEU A 531 -1.76 -26.80 2.11
N ASP A 532 -2.01 -27.23 3.35
CA ASP A 532 -3.33 -27.20 3.98
C ASP A 532 -3.77 -25.81 4.46
N GLN A 533 -2.84 -24.84 4.51
CA GLN A 533 -3.07 -23.50 5.05
C GLN A 533 -3.04 -22.43 3.95
N HIS A 534 -2.77 -22.80 2.70
CA HIS A 534 -2.70 -21.86 1.58
C HIS A 534 -4.12 -21.38 1.21
N PRO A 535 -4.40 -20.06 1.22
CA PRO A 535 -5.73 -19.52 0.93
C PRO A 535 -6.27 -19.82 -0.48
N GLY A 536 -5.40 -20.19 -1.43
CA GLY A 536 -5.78 -20.64 -2.78
C GLY A 536 -5.84 -22.16 -2.92
N GLY A 537 -5.78 -22.90 -1.82
CA GLY A 537 -5.73 -24.36 -1.79
C GLY A 537 -4.35 -24.96 -2.08
N ALA A 538 -4.12 -26.17 -1.57
CA ALA A 538 -2.87 -26.92 -1.74
C ALA A 538 -2.44 -27.05 -3.21
N ASP A 539 -3.41 -27.31 -4.10
CA ASP A 539 -3.17 -27.48 -5.54
C ASP A 539 -2.46 -26.27 -6.17
N SER A 540 -2.68 -25.05 -5.66
CA SER A 540 -2.03 -23.82 -6.16
C SER A 540 -0.52 -23.77 -5.89
N ILE A 541 -0.03 -24.54 -4.92
CA ILE A 541 1.40 -24.69 -4.63
C ILE A 541 1.95 -25.96 -5.30
N ILE A 542 1.26 -27.10 -5.15
CA ILE A 542 1.69 -28.41 -5.68
C ILE A 542 1.99 -28.35 -7.18
N ILE A 543 1.23 -27.53 -7.89
CA ILE A 543 1.38 -27.27 -9.33
C ILE A 543 2.74 -26.67 -9.75
N ASN A 544 3.47 -26.12 -8.79
CA ASN A 544 4.81 -25.56 -8.95
C ASN A 544 5.85 -26.34 -8.12
N ALA A 545 5.45 -27.42 -7.45
CA ALA A 545 6.37 -28.28 -6.70
C ALA A 545 7.51 -28.71 -7.61
N GLY A 546 8.72 -28.85 -7.07
CA GLY A 546 9.93 -29.18 -7.80
C GLY A 546 10.43 -28.15 -8.83
N THR A 547 9.87 -26.93 -8.90
CA THR A 547 10.22 -25.93 -9.94
C THR A 547 10.54 -24.54 -9.37
N ASP A 548 11.19 -23.68 -10.17
CA ASP A 548 11.27 -22.23 -9.92
C ASP A 548 10.03 -21.56 -10.48
N CYS A 549 9.21 -20.99 -9.60
CA CYS A 549 7.96 -20.33 -9.92
C CYS A 549 7.98 -18.85 -9.51
N THR A 550 9.16 -18.21 -9.56
CA THR A 550 9.35 -16.80 -9.17
C THR A 550 8.36 -15.88 -9.90
N GLU A 551 8.23 -16.04 -11.21
CA GLU A 551 7.38 -15.19 -12.04
C GLU A 551 5.89 -15.40 -11.75
N GLU A 552 5.44 -16.65 -11.62
CA GLU A 552 4.07 -17.00 -11.26
C GLU A 552 3.72 -16.49 -9.86
N PHE A 553 4.66 -16.61 -8.91
CA PHE A 553 4.49 -16.12 -7.56
C PHE A 553 4.31 -14.60 -7.57
N ASP A 554 5.18 -13.85 -8.26
CA ASP A 554 5.11 -12.39 -8.32
C ASP A 554 3.89 -11.85 -9.08
N ALA A 555 3.33 -12.62 -10.02
CA ALA A 555 2.16 -12.22 -10.80
C ALA A 555 0.83 -12.35 -10.03
N ILE A 556 0.76 -13.25 -9.04
CA ILE A 556 -0.49 -13.62 -8.36
C ILE A 556 -0.47 -13.20 -6.88
N HIS A 557 0.70 -13.22 -6.24
CA HIS A 557 0.83 -13.07 -4.79
C HIS A 557 1.32 -11.67 -4.39
N SER A 558 0.72 -11.12 -3.33
CA SER A 558 1.14 -9.84 -2.75
C SER A 558 2.44 -9.98 -1.95
N LYS A 559 3.09 -8.86 -1.62
CA LYS A 559 4.29 -8.84 -0.75
C LYS A 559 4.08 -9.54 0.60
N LYS A 560 2.84 -9.61 1.11
CA LYS A 560 2.49 -10.35 2.34
C LYS A 560 2.70 -11.85 2.18
N ALA A 561 2.28 -12.43 1.06
CA ALA A 561 2.48 -13.84 0.77
C ALA A 561 3.96 -14.19 0.58
N ARG A 562 4.78 -13.26 0.04
CA ARG A 562 6.23 -13.44 -0.07
C ARG A 562 6.94 -13.51 1.29
N ASN A 563 6.41 -12.86 2.31
CA ASN A 563 6.94 -12.96 3.67
C ASN A 563 6.55 -14.30 4.33
N MET A 564 5.37 -14.85 4.04
CA MET A 564 4.96 -16.16 4.55
C MET A 564 5.83 -17.30 4.03
N LEU A 565 6.44 -17.17 2.85
CA LEU A 565 7.41 -18.15 2.34
C LEU A 565 8.62 -18.31 3.27
N SER A 566 9.01 -17.28 4.02
CA SER A 566 10.21 -17.35 4.87
C SER A 566 10.13 -18.40 5.97
N ASP A 567 8.92 -18.72 6.45
CA ASP A 567 8.68 -19.77 7.44
C ASP A 567 8.93 -21.19 6.90
N TYR A 568 8.98 -21.32 5.58
CA TYR A 568 9.15 -22.59 4.85
C TYR A 568 10.54 -22.69 4.19
N TYR A 569 11.43 -21.74 4.45
CA TYR A 569 12.74 -21.67 3.81
C TYR A 569 13.68 -22.79 4.25
N ILE A 570 14.33 -23.45 3.28
CA ILE A 570 15.24 -24.58 3.54
C ILE A 570 16.65 -24.38 2.96
N GLY A 571 16.84 -23.45 2.04
CA GLY A 571 18.15 -23.23 1.44
C GLY A 571 18.15 -22.23 0.29
N ASN A 572 19.34 -21.76 -0.07
CA ASN A 572 19.49 -20.89 -1.25
C ASN A 572 19.57 -21.77 -2.50
N LEU A 573 18.99 -21.29 -3.60
CA LEU A 573 19.17 -21.96 -4.88
C LEU A 573 20.59 -21.70 -5.38
N GLU A 574 21.35 -22.75 -5.65
CA GLU A 574 22.76 -22.63 -6.02
C GLU A 574 22.88 -22.06 -7.44
N ASN A 575 23.22 -20.77 -7.54
CA ASN A 575 23.56 -20.14 -8.81
C ASN A 575 24.94 -20.60 -9.25
N GLY A 576 25.00 -21.46 -10.27
CA GLY A 576 26.25 -21.81 -10.94
C GLY A 576 26.87 -20.60 -11.61
N ASN A 577 27.77 -19.90 -10.93
CA ASN A 577 28.61 -18.87 -11.53
C ASN A 577 29.97 -19.47 -11.90
N ASN A 578 30.23 -19.63 -13.21
CA ASN A 578 31.50 -19.31 -13.86
C ASN A 578 31.48 -19.71 -15.36
N VAL A 579 31.15 -18.77 -16.23
CA VAL A 579 31.82 -18.64 -17.53
C VAL A 579 32.10 -17.14 -17.77
N PRO A 580 33.34 -16.73 -18.12
CA PRO A 580 33.69 -15.32 -18.30
C PRO A 580 33.06 -14.73 -19.56
N SER A 581 32.42 -13.57 -19.41
CA SER A 581 31.84 -12.79 -20.50
C SER A 581 32.93 -12.04 -21.28
N THR A 582 33.44 -12.63 -22.35
CA THR A 582 34.19 -11.90 -23.39
C THR A 582 33.67 -12.28 -24.78
N THR A 583 32.57 -11.66 -25.23
CA THR A 583 32.28 -11.42 -26.66
C THR A 583 31.11 -10.41 -26.81
N PRO A 584 31.10 -9.53 -27.82
CA PRO A 584 30.14 -8.43 -27.93
C PRO A 584 28.75 -8.91 -28.37
N LEU A 585 27.72 -8.16 -27.95
CA LEU A 585 26.32 -8.30 -28.31
C LEU A 585 26.10 -8.45 -29.83
N VAL A 586 25.73 -9.66 -30.25
CA VAL A 586 25.06 -9.92 -31.53
C VAL A 586 23.62 -10.30 -31.20
N THR A 587 22.68 -9.55 -31.77
CA THR A 587 21.23 -9.80 -31.68
C THR A 587 20.87 -11.13 -32.36
N PRO A 588 20.27 -12.11 -31.67
CA PRO A 588 19.78 -13.31 -32.34
C PRO A 588 18.42 -13.03 -32.98
N LYS A 589 18.30 -13.37 -34.27
CA LYS A 589 17.02 -13.59 -34.99
C LYS A 589 16.17 -14.63 -34.24
N PRO A 590 14.83 -14.59 -34.37
CA PRO A 590 13.95 -15.55 -33.72
C PRO A 590 14.21 -16.97 -34.27
N ALA A 591 14.54 -17.90 -33.37
CA ALA A 591 14.69 -19.31 -33.70
C ALA A 591 13.31 -20.00 -33.86
N PRO A 592 13.20 -21.05 -34.69
CA PRO A 592 11.92 -21.69 -35.00
C PRO A 592 11.37 -22.53 -33.84
N PHE A 593 10.05 -22.63 -33.78
CA PHE A 593 9.28 -23.48 -32.87
C PHE A 593 9.82 -24.92 -32.82
N ILE A 594 10.25 -25.36 -31.63
CA ILE A 594 10.34 -26.78 -31.29
C ILE A 594 9.04 -27.14 -30.58
N GLN A 595 8.18 -27.93 -31.23
CA GLN A 595 6.99 -28.52 -30.60
C GLN A 595 7.44 -29.58 -29.58
N PRO A 596 7.01 -29.52 -28.30
CA PRO A 596 7.09 -30.68 -27.44
C PRO A 596 6.04 -31.71 -27.90
N SER A 597 6.49 -32.92 -28.20
CA SER A 597 5.61 -34.06 -28.46
C SER A 597 4.83 -34.44 -27.19
N ILE A 598 3.61 -33.91 -27.04
CA ILE A 598 2.70 -34.32 -25.95
C ILE A 598 1.83 -35.46 -26.47
N SER A 599 2.24 -36.70 -26.20
CA SER A 599 1.52 -37.94 -26.47
C SER A 599 0.38 -38.22 -25.47
N GLY A 600 -0.28 -37.18 -24.96
CA GLY A 600 -1.32 -37.27 -23.93
C GLY A 600 -2.75 -37.08 -24.48
N SER A 601 -3.71 -37.83 -23.95
CA SER A 601 -5.14 -37.69 -24.33
C SER A 601 -5.79 -36.37 -23.86
N THR A 602 -5.22 -35.70 -22.85
CA THR A 602 -5.69 -34.40 -22.30
C THR A 602 -4.69 -33.29 -22.57
N ALA A 603 -5.17 -32.06 -22.77
CA ALA A 603 -4.34 -30.89 -23.01
C ALA A 603 -3.83 -30.23 -21.73
N LEU A 604 -4.66 -30.16 -20.69
CA LEU A 604 -4.28 -29.54 -19.43
C LEU A 604 -3.17 -30.33 -18.75
N ASN A 605 -2.11 -29.62 -18.43
CA ASN A 605 -1.06 -30.10 -17.55
C ASN A 605 -1.04 -29.16 -16.35
N PRO A 606 -1.16 -29.67 -15.12
CA PRO A 606 -1.12 -28.82 -13.95
C PRO A 606 0.18 -28.04 -13.96
N ARG A 607 1.34 -28.64 -14.24
CA ARG A 607 2.64 -28.00 -14.02
C ARG A 607 3.15 -27.14 -15.17
N LEU A 608 2.70 -27.39 -16.40
CA LEU A 608 3.23 -26.74 -17.60
C LEU A 608 2.25 -25.73 -18.21
N TRP A 609 2.78 -24.59 -18.63
CA TRP A 609 2.05 -23.63 -19.45
C TRP A 609 1.93 -24.13 -20.89
N LEU A 610 0.70 -24.10 -21.41
CA LEU A 610 0.41 -24.49 -22.78
C LEU A 610 -0.05 -23.27 -23.60
N PRO A 611 0.73 -22.80 -24.58
CA PRO A 611 0.30 -21.72 -25.46
C PRO A 611 -0.82 -22.20 -26.39
N CYS A 612 -1.96 -21.54 -26.35
CA CYS A 612 -3.14 -21.86 -27.14
C CYS A 612 -3.52 -20.66 -28.01
N PRO A 613 -3.53 -20.78 -29.35
CA PRO A 613 -3.88 -19.68 -30.23
C PRO A 613 -5.39 -19.39 -30.21
N LEU A 614 -5.74 -18.11 -30.19
CA LEU A 614 -7.11 -17.64 -30.38
C LEU A 614 -7.55 -17.96 -31.81
N VAL A 615 -8.55 -18.82 -31.97
CA VAL A 615 -9.05 -19.24 -33.29
C VAL A 615 -10.41 -18.65 -33.61
N PHE A 616 -11.18 -18.26 -32.60
CA PHE A 616 -12.49 -17.64 -32.81
C PHE A 616 -12.86 -16.70 -31.66
N LYS A 617 -13.52 -15.61 -32.00
CA LYS A 617 -14.03 -14.61 -31.05
C LYS A 617 -15.40 -14.15 -31.54
N THR A 618 -16.41 -14.17 -30.67
CA THR A 618 -17.75 -13.66 -31.00
C THR A 618 -18.32 -12.75 -29.90
N HIS A 619 -19.22 -11.86 -30.30
CA HIS A 619 -19.87 -10.87 -29.44
C HIS A 619 -21.26 -11.38 -29.06
N LEU A 620 -21.50 -11.59 -27.76
CA LEU A 620 -22.80 -12.04 -27.24
C LEU A 620 -23.67 -10.88 -26.75
N SER A 621 -23.05 -9.88 -26.11
CA SER A 621 -23.74 -8.69 -25.61
C SER A 621 -22.85 -7.46 -25.79
N HIS A 622 -23.25 -6.30 -25.26
CA HIS A 622 -22.42 -5.09 -25.29
C HIS A 622 -21.03 -5.32 -24.67
N ASP A 623 -20.93 -6.14 -23.64
CA ASP A 623 -19.70 -6.39 -22.89
C ASP A 623 -19.34 -7.86 -22.69
N THR A 624 -20.03 -8.83 -23.30
CA THR A 624 -19.69 -10.25 -23.16
C THR A 624 -19.22 -10.88 -24.48
N ARG A 625 -18.18 -11.70 -24.41
CA ARG A 625 -17.55 -12.40 -25.54
C ARG A 625 -17.38 -13.88 -25.25
N ILE A 626 -17.40 -14.69 -26.29
CA ILE A 626 -16.79 -16.02 -26.28
C ILE A 626 -15.45 -15.95 -26.99
N PHE A 627 -14.41 -16.44 -26.33
CA PHE A 627 -13.07 -16.63 -26.90
C PHE A 627 -12.80 -18.13 -27.01
N ARG A 628 -12.53 -18.62 -28.22
CA ARG A 628 -12.18 -20.00 -28.50
C ARG A 628 -10.70 -20.11 -28.81
N PHE A 629 -10.03 -20.98 -28.07
CA PHE A 629 -8.60 -21.24 -28.23
C PHE A 629 -8.37 -22.68 -28.66
N ALA A 630 -7.55 -22.90 -29.67
CA ALA A 630 -7.24 -24.25 -30.14
C ALA A 630 -6.26 -24.95 -29.21
N LEU A 631 -6.48 -26.26 -29.03
CA LEU A 631 -5.56 -27.17 -28.38
C LEU A 631 -4.53 -27.71 -29.39
N PRO A 632 -3.41 -28.27 -28.93
CA PRO A 632 -2.36 -28.82 -29.79
C PRO A 632 -2.85 -29.83 -30.84
N SER A 633 -3.87 -30.62 -30.52
CA SER A 633 -4.50 -31.57 -31.45
C SER A 633 -6.01 -31.33 -31.57
N LYS A 634 -6.54 -31.55 -32.78
CA LYS A 634 -7.95 -31.34 -33.14
C LYS A 634 -8.92 -32.29 -32.43
N ASP A 635 -8.42 -33.43 -31.95
CA ASP A 635 -9.21 -34.44 -31.24
C ASP A 635 -8.82 -34.55 -29.76
N GLN A 636 -8.13 -33.52 -29.24
CA GLN A 636 -7.72 -33.50 -27.84
C GLN A 636 -8.84 -32.99 -26.95
N LYS A 637 -9.03 -33.62 -25.79
CA LYS A 637 -9.88 -33.09 -24.70
C LYS A 637 -9.10 -32.10 -23.85
N LEU A 638 -9.79 -31.12 -23.27
CA LEU A 638 -9.17 -30.17 -22.36
C LEU A 638 -8.67 -30.88 -21.09
N GLY A 639 -9.48 -31.76 -20.49
CA GLY A 639 -9.11 -32.48 -19.26
C GLY A 639 -9.36 -31.69 -17.97
N LEU A 640 -10.42 -30.87 -17.94
CA LEU A 640 -10.82 -30.07 -16.77
C LEU A 640 -11.94 -30.77 -16.00
N PRO A 641 -11.75 -31.21 -14.74
CA PRO A 641 -12.84 -31.76 -13.92
C PRO A 641 -13.98 -30.77 -13.66
N SER A 642 -15.21 -31.26 -13.53
CA SER A 642 -16.40 -30.42 -13.27
C SER A 642 -16.34 -29.80 -11.88
N GLY A 643 -16.23 -28.47 -11.84
CA GLY A 643 -16.04 -27.68 -10.61
C GLY A 643 -14.64 -27.05 -10.49
N ASN A 644 -13.71 -27.44 -11.35
CA ASN A 644 -12.38 -26.83 -11.44
C ASN A 644 -12.32 -25.68 -12.46
N HIS A 645 -11.23 -24.92 -12.41
CA HIS A 645 -10.89 -23.82 -13.30
C HIS A 645 -9.47 -24.00 -13.88
N ILE A 646 -9.10 -23.11 -14.81
CA ILE A 646 -7.75 -22.99 -15.38
C ILE A 646 -7.18 -21.60 -15.07
N PHE A 647 -5.86 -21.50 -14.98
CA PHE A 647 -5.19 -20.21 -15.10
C PHE A 647 -4.93 -19.88 -16.57
N ILE A 648 -5.12 -18.61 -16.93
CA ILE A 648 -4.64 -18.06 -18.19
C ILE A 648 -3.61 -16.98 -17.92
N ARG A 649 -2.57 -16.92 -18.76
CA ARG A 649 -1.50 -15.92 -18.70
C ARG A 649 -1.39 -15.19 -20.04
N GLY A 650 -1.41 -13.87 -19.99
CA GLY A 650 -1.26 -12.98 -21.13
C GLY A 650 -0.32 -11.82 -20.81
N SER A 651 0.32 -11.26 -21.85
CA SER A 651 1.26 -10.14 -21.70
C SER A 651 0.55 -8.81 -21.94
N VAL A 652 0.51 -7.95 -20.92
CA VAL A 652 -0.08 -6.61 -20.97
C VAL A 652 1.00 -5.59 -20.62
N ASP A 653 1.34 -4.72 -21.57
CA ASP A 653 2.38 -3.69 -21.43
C ASP A 653 3.75 -4.25 -20.96
N GLY A 654 4.12 -5.43 -21.47
CA GLY A 654 5.38 -6.11 -21.14
C GLY A 654 5.39 -6.81 -19.78
N LYS A 655 4.23 -6.98 -19.14
CA LYS A 655 4.08 -7.72 -17.88
C LYS A 655 3.13 -8.90 -18.03
N ASN A 656 3.48 -10.03 -17.41
CA ASN A 656 2.59 -11.19 -17.32
C ASN A 656 1.44 -10.90 -16.36
N VAL A 657 0.20 -11.05 -16.85
CA VAL A 657 -1.03 -10.98 -16.07
C VAL A 657 -1.63 -12.37 -16.04
N ILE A 658 -1.90 -12.90 -14.84
CA ILE A 658 -2.50 -14.23 -14.65
C ILE A 658 -3.89 -14.11 -14.03
N ARG A 659 -4.88 -14.83 -14.53
CA ARG A 659 -6.25 -14.87 -14.00
C ARG A 659 -6.86 -16.28 -14.10
N ALA A 660 -7.71 -16.63 -13.15
CA ALA A 660 -8.49 -17.86 -13.18
C ALA A 660 -9.75 -17.68 -14.02
N TYR A 661 -10.08 -18.68 -14.84
CA TYR A 661 -11.34 -18.77 -15.57
C TYR A 661 -11.81 -20.23 -15.62
N THR A 662 -13.13 -20.42 -15.61
CA THR A 662 -13.74 -21.73 -15.90
C THR A 662 -14.25 -21.73 -17.33
N PRO A 663 -13.66 -22.53 -18.23
CA PRO A 663 -14.18 -22.76 -19.58
C PRO A 663 -15.61 -23.28 -19.57
N ILE A 664 -16.37 -22.95 -20.61
CA ILE A 664 -17.72 -23.49 -20.84
C ILE A 664 -17.72 -24.76 -21.71
N THR A 665 -16.56 -25.11 -22.28
CA THR A 665 -16.37 -26.38 -22.99
C THR A 665 -16.47 -27.54 -22.03
N ARG A 666 -17.18 -28.60 -22.42
CA ARG A 666 -17.46 -29.72 -21.51
C ARG A 666 -16.19 -30.54 -21.26
N PRO A 667 -15.93 -30.97 -20.01
CA PRO A 667 -14.75 -31.70 -19.54
C PRO A 667 -14.28 -32.85 -20.43
N ASP A 668 -15.25 -33.59 -20.95
CA ASP A 668 -15.03 -34.85 -21.67
C ASP A 668 -15.17 -34.70 -23.19
N ASP A 669 -15.52 -33.51 -23.68
CA ASP A 669 -15.56 -33.29 -25.11
C ASP A 669 -14.12 -33.28 -25.64
N CYS A 670 -13.92 -33.82 -26.84
CA CYS A 670 -12.65 -33.78 -27.57
C CYS A 670 -12.68 -32.82 -28.76
N PRO A 671 -13.07 -31.53 -28.60
CA PRO A 671 -13.31 -30.67 -29.75
C PRO A 671 -12.00 -30.08 -30.30
N GLY A 672 -10.85 -30.36 -29.68
CA GLY A 672 -9.57 -29.75 -30.02
C GLY A 672 -9.51 -28.26 -29.73
N TYR A 673 -10.42 -27.74 -28.89
CA TYR A 673 -10.45 -26.34 -28.45
C TYR A 673 -11.04 -26.23 -27.04
N PHE A 674 -10.91 -25.05 -26.43
CA PHE A 674 -11.73 -24.65 -25.29
C PHE A 674 -12.27 -23.24 -25.47
N GLU A 675 -13.38 -22.94 -24.79
CA GLU A 675 -14.09 -21.68 -24.89
C GLU A 675 -14.21 -21.01 -23.53
N LEU A 676 -13.85 -19.72 -23.49
CA LEU A 676 -14.02 -18.85 -22.35
C LEU A 676 -15.15 -17.87 -22.62
N LEU A 677 -16.17 -17.89 -21.77
CA LEU A 677 -17.25 -16.91 -21.74
C LEU A 677 -16.87 -15.79 -20.77
N ILE A 678 -16.54 -14.61 -21.28
CA ILE A 678 -15.92 -13.54 -20.49
C ILE A 678 -16.66 -12.21 -20.68
N LYS A 679 -16.97 -11.59 -19.53
CA LYS A 679 -17.39 -10.19 -19.46
C LYS A 679 -16.17 -9.27 -19.54
N VAL A 680 -16.14 -8.41 -20.56
CA VAL A 680 -15.10 -7.44 -20.85
C VAL A 680 -15.37 -6.15 -20.09
N TYR A 681 -14.57 -5.90 -19.06
CA TYR A 681 -14.61 -4.65 -18.32
C TYR A 681 -13.83 -3.57 -19.08
N PHE A 682 -14.52 -2.76 -19.88
CA PHE A 682 -13.90 -1.66 -20.64
C PHE A 682 -13.44 -0.52 -19.73
N ALA A 683 -12.30 0.08 -20.07
CA ALA A 683 -11.87 1.33 -19.47
C ALA A 683 -12.92 2.44 -19.67
N ASN A 684 -13.02 3.33 -18.68
CA ASN A 684 -13.92 4.48 -18.63
C ASN A 684 -15.42 4.17 -18.60
N VAL A 685 -15.83 2.90 -18.39
CA VAL A 685 -17.25 2.53 -18.27
C VAL A 685 -17.70 2.48 -16.81
N HIS A 686 -16.92 1.85 -15.92
CA HIS A 686 -17.31 1.71 -14.51
C HIS A 686 -16.66 2.81 -13.64
N PRO A 687 -17.43 3.64 -12.91
CA PRO A 687 -16.90 4.79 -12.18
C PRO A 687 -15.91 4.43 -11.07
N ARG A 688 -16.06 3.23 -10.47
CA ARG A 688 -15.12 2.71 -9.45
C ARG A 688 -13.90 1.99 -10.04
N PHE A 689 -13.93 1.63 -11.32
CA PHE A 689 -12.87 0.88 -12.00
C PHE A 689 -12.54 1.53 -13.35
N PRO A 690 -12.01 2.77 -13.36
CA PRO A 690 -11.84 3.56 -14.58
C PRO A 690 -10.88 2.93 -15.57
N ASN A 691 -9.95 2.09 -15.13
CA ASN A 691 -9.00 1.41 -16.01
C ASN A 691 -9.56 0.13 -16.65
N GLY A 692 -10.76 -0.31 -16.26
CA GLY A 692 -11.33 -1.59 -16.69
C GLY A 692 -10.54 -2.81 -16.23
N GLY A 693 -10.83 -3.97 -16.82
CA GLY A 693 -10.15 -5.23 -16.54
C GLY A 693 -8.93 -5.42 -17.43
N LEU A 694 -7.74 -5.56 -16.83
CA LEU A 694 -6.49 -5.69 -17.59
C LEU A 694 -6.47 -6.93 -18.51
N MET A 695 -6.78 -8.10 -17.96
CA MET A 695 -6.85 -9.36 -18.72
C MET A 695 -8.00 -9.35 -19.74
N THR A 696 -9.19 -8.93 -19.33
CA THR A 696 -10.37 -8.96 -20.21
C THR A 696 -10.24 -8.02 -21.40
N GLN A 697 -9.62 -6.85 -21.21
CA GLN A 697 -9.31 -5.93 -22.32
C GLN A 697 -8.13 -6.41 -23.17
N HIS A 698 -7.18 -7.16 -22.60
CA HIS A 698 -6.15 -7.84 -23.39
C HIS A 698 -6.78 -8.86 -24.33
N LEU A 699 -7.61 -9.77 -23.81
CA LEU A 699 -8.37 -10.73 -24.61
C LEU A 699 -9.22 -10.04 -25.69
N GLU A 700 -9.88 -8.92 -25.35
CA GLU A 700 -10.65 -8.14 -26.32
C GLU A 700 -9.79 -7.60 -27.47
N ARG A 701 -8.53 -7.21 -27.21
CA ARG A 701 -7.61 -6.71 -28.24
C ARG A 701 -6.89 -7.81 -29.01
N MET A 702 -6.90 -9.05 -28.51
CA MET A 702 -6.20 -10.15 -29.16
C MET A 702 -6.72 -10.38 -30.59
N LYS A 703 -5.79 -10.59 -31.50
CA LYS A 703 -6.09 -10.97 -32.89
C LYS A 703 -6.13 -12.49 -33.03
N ILE A 704 -6.93 -12.97 -33.98
CA ILE A 704 -6.94 -14.39 -34.34
C ILE A 704 -5.51 -14.81 -34.72
N GLY A 705 -5.05 -15.91 -34.13
CA GLY A 705 -3.68 -16.42 -34.24
C GLY A 705 -2.76 -16.07 -33.07
N GLU A 706 -3.06 -15.03 -32.29
CA GLU A 706 -2.29 -14.71 -31.07
C GLU A 706 -2.57 -15.73 -29.96
N THR A 707 -1.56 -16.02 -29.14
CA THR A 707 -1.62 -17.08 -28.13
C THR A 707 -1.88 -16.55 -26.73
N ILE A 708 -2.67 -17.30 -25.96
CA ILE A 708 -2.74 -17.20 -24.50
C ILE A 708 -2.15 -18.46 -23.90
N ASP A 709 -1.43 -18.36 -22.78
CA ASP A 709 -0.94 -19.55 -22.10
C ASP A 709 -2.00 -20.04 -21.11
N ILE A 710 -2.21 -21.37 -21.04
CA ILE A 710 -3.08 -22.00 -20.04
C ILE A 710 -2.32 -22.95 -19.12
N LYS A 711 -2.78 -23.10 -17.88
CA LYS A 711 -2.24 -24.02 -16.88
C LYS A 711 -3.37 -24.53 -15.97
N GLY A 712 -3.37 -25.80 -15.59
CA GLY A 712 -4.43 -26.42 -14.79
C GLY A 712 -4.57 -27.92 -15.04
N PRO A 713 -5.59 -28.60 -14.51
CA PRO A 713 -6.76 -28.06 -13.80
C PRO A 713 -6.46 -27.68 -12.34
N LEU A 714 -7.23 -26.75 -11.77
CA LEU A 714 -7.18 -26.37 -10.34
C LEU A 714 -8.59 -26.26 -9.75
N GLY A 715 -8.78 -26.62 -8.49
CA GLY A 715 -10.04 -26.40 -7.78
C GLY A 715 -10.19 -27.29 -6.57
N GLN A 716 -10.98 -26.84 -5.60
CA GLN A 716 -11.23 -27.56 -4.35
C GLN A 716 -12.51 -28.39 -4.38
N TYR A 717 -13.29 -28.32 -5.45
CA TYR A 717 -14.55 -29.04 -5.60
C TYR A 717 -14.58 -29.78 -6.94
N VAL A 718 -14.82 -31.09 -6.90
CA VAL A 718 -15.02 -31.92 -8.09
C VAL A 718 -16.31 -32.68 -7.97
N TYR A 719 -17.24 -32.45 -8.90
CA TYR A 719 -18.42 -33.29 -9.04
C TYR A 719 -18.07 -34.57 -9.78
N VAL A 720 -18.31 -35.73 -9.13
CA VAL A 720 -17.95 -37.05 -9.66
C VAL A 720 -19.13 -37.72 -10.35
N GLY A 721 -20.37 -37.39 -9.94
CA GLY A 721 -21.60 -37.95 -10.50
C GLY A 721 -22.46 -38.69 -9.47
N GLY A 722 -23.76 -38.79 -9.74
CA GLY A 722 -24.74 -39.47 -8.89
C GLY A 722 -24.87 -38.85 -7.50
N GLY A 723 -24.77 -37.53 -7.41
CA GLY A 723 -24.79 -36.75 -6.16
C GLY A 723 -23.48 -36.80 -5.39
N LYS A 724 -22.46 -37.53 -5.87
CA LYS A 724 -21.15 -37.64 -5.24
C LYS A 724 -20.22 -36.54 -5.69
N TYR A 725 -19.51 -35.96 -4.74
CA TYR A 725 -18.54 -34.91 -4.97
C TYR A 725 -17.36 -35.05 -4.02
N GLU A 726 -16.23 -34.52 -4.44
CA GLU A 726 -15.00 -34.45 -3.69
C GLU A 726 -14.75 -32.99 -3.30
N THR A 727 -14.51 -32.75 -2.02
CA THR A 727 -13.98 -31.47 -1.53
C THR A 727 -12.54 -31.66 -1.08
N LYS A 728 -11.68 -30.71 -1.41
CA LYS A 728 -10.28 -30.67 -0.97
C LYS A 728 -10.11 -29.58 0.08
N GLU A 729 -9.72 -30.00 1.28
CA GLU A 729 -9.20 -29.10 2.32
C GLU A 729 -7.72 -29.43 2.49
N GLY A 730 -6.88 -28.61 1.85
CA GLY A 730 -5.46 -28.93 1.74
C GLY A 730 -5.20 -30.18 0.91
N THR A 731 -4.45 -31.12 1.49
CA THR A 731 -4.12 -32.46 0.96
C THR A 731 -5.23 -33.49 1.22
N ARG A 732 -6.21 -33.16 2.07
CA ARG A 732 -7.29 -34.09 2.42
C ARG A 732 -8.42 -34.01 1.41
N VAL A 733 -8.68 -35.13 0.73
CA VAL A 733 -9.84 -35.31 -0.12
C VAL A 733 -10.97 -35.94 0.69
N SER A 734 -12.08 -35.22 0.82
CA SER A 734 -13.31 -35.72 1.43
C SER A 734 -14.32 -36.08 0.36
N ARG A 735 -14.71 -37.35 0.30
CA ARG A 735 -15.80 -37.82 -0.56
C ARG A 735 -17.11 -37.68 0.17
N LYS A 736 -17.98 -36.85 -0.36
CA LYS A 736 -19.32 -36.58 0.18
C LYS A 736 -20.38 -36.95 -0.86
N SER A 737 -21.62 -37.06 -0.42
CA SER A 737 -22.76 -37.31 -1.30
C SER A 737 -23.95 -36.51 -0.84
N CYS A 738 -24.66 -35.92 -1.80
CA CYS A 738 -25.90 -35.18 -1.60
C CYS A 738 -26.98 -35.72 -2.53
N LYS A 739 -28.23 -35.36 -2.27
CA LYS A 739 -29.37 -35.59 -3.18
C LYS A 739 -29.84 -34.32 -3.86
N LYS A 740 -29.55 -33.17 -3.23
CA LYS A 740 -30.05 -31.85 -3.63
C LYS A 740 -28.90 -30.85 -3.63
N ILE A 741 -28.81 -30.07 -4.71
CA ILE A 741 -27.81 -29.01 -4.88
C ILE A 741 -28.54 -27.70 -5.18
N GLY A 742 -28.53 -26.77 -4.22
CA GLY A 742 -28.81 -25.37 -4.49
C GLY A 742 -27.62 -24.72 -5.19
N MET A 743 -27.86 -23.84 -6.14
CA MET A 743 -26.80 -23.13 -6.87
C MET A 743 -27.11 -21.63 -6.89
N ILE A 744 -26.14 -20.78 -6.58
CA ILE A 744 -26.27 -19.32 -6.66
C ILE A 744 -25.18 -18.75 -7.57
N ALA A 745 -25.57 -18.18 -8.70
CA ALA A 745 -24.65 -17.55 -9.65
C ALA A 745 -24.84 -16.03 -9.70
N GLY A 746 -23.76 -15.29 -9.94
CA GLY A 746 -23.78 -13.86 -10.23
C GLY A 746 -23.00 -13.51 -11.49
N GLY A 747 -23.66 -12.96 -12.52
CA GLY A 747 -23.00 -12.58 -13.77
C GLY A 747 -22.20 -13.73 -14.41
N SER A 748 -20.89 -13.55 -14.64
CA SER A 748 -20.03 -14.59 -15.20
C SER A 748 -19.72 -15.75 -14.26
N GLY A 749 -20.14 -15.69 -12.98
CA GLY A 749 -20.03 -16.81 -12.03
C GLY A 749 -20.86 -18.04 -12.42
N ILE A 750 -21.65 -17.97 -13.49
CA ILE A 750 -22.40 -19.11 -14.01
C ILE A 750 -21.50 -20.23 -14.56
N THR A 751 -20.26 -19.95 -14.97
CA THR A 751 -19.44 -20.92 -15.70
C THR A 751 -19.07 -22.19 -14.91
N PRO A 752 -18.64 -22.17 -13.63
CA PRO A 752 -18.47 -23.40 -12.85
C PRO A 752 -19.79 -24.11 -12.56
N ILE A 753 -20.87 -23.37 -12.31
CA ILE A 753 -22.21 -23.93 -12.08
C ILE A 753 -22.69 -24.69 -13.32
N TYR A 754 -22.52 -24.10 -14.50
CA TYR A 754 -22.84 -24.71 -15.78
C TYR A 754 -22.11 -26.05 -15.99
N GLN A 755 -20.83 -26.13 -15.61
CA GLN A 755 -20.05 -27.36 -15.70
C GLN A 755 -20.58 -28.49 -14.80
N VAL A 756 -21.05 -28.16 -13.60
CA VAL A 756 -21.65 -29.13 -12.69
C VAL A 756 -23.02 -29.58 -13.20
N ILE A 757 -23.88 -28.65 -13.65
CA ILE A 757 -25.17 -28.99 -14.27
C ILE A 757 -24.97 -29.94 -15.45
N HIS A 758 -23.99 -29.67 -16.32
CA HIS A 758 -23.69 -30.51 -17.47
C HIS A 758 -23.19 -31.91 -17.07
N ALA A 759 -22.39 -32.03 -16.01
CA ALA A 759 -21.95 -33.32 -15.51
C ALA A 759 -23.13 -34.17 -15.01
N ILE A 760 -24.11 -33.54 -14.33
CA ILE A 760 -25.32 -34.18 -13.83
C ILE A 760 -26.16 -34.70 -15.00
N ILE A 761 -26.54 -33.82 -15.95
CA ILE A 761 -27.47 -34.22 -17.02
C ILE A 761 -26.85 -35.18 -18.05
N LYS A 762 -25.52 -35.24 -18.13
CA LYS A 762 -24.81 -36.18 -19.00
C LYS A 762 -24.98 -37.62 -18.52
N ASN A 763 -25.01 -37.84 -17.20
CA ASN A 763 -25.19 -39.16 -16.62
C ASN A 763 -26.69 -39.42 -16.40
N LYS A 764 -27.29 -40.30 -17.22
CA LYS A 764 -28.72 -40.62 -17.13
C LYS A 764 -29.13 -41.27 -15.81
N ASP A 765 -28.18 -41.87 -15.09
CA ASP A 765 -28.43 -42.50 -13.79
C ASP A 765 -28.27 -41.51 -12.61
N ASP A 766 -27.86 -40.26 -12.90
CA ASP A 766 -27.70 -39.21 -11.92
C ASP A 766 -29.03 -38.49 -11.66
N ASN A 767 -29.67 -38.84 -10.55
CA ASN A 767 -30.97 -38.31 -10.14
C ASN A 767 -30.86 -37.12 -9.16
N THR A 768 -29.70 -36.46 -9.12
CA THR A 768 -29.47 -35.30 -8.24
C THR A 768 -30.41 -34.16 -8.61
N GLN A 769 -31.11 -33.59 -7.63
CA GLN A 769 -31.98 -32.45 -7.84
C GLN A 769 -31.19 -31.15 -7.75
N VAL A 770 -31.37 -30.25 -8.71
CA VAL A 770 -30.66 -28.97 -8.77
C VAL A 770 -31.67 -27.84 -8.80
N SER A 771 -31.39 -26.79 -8.02
CA SER A 771 -32.10 -25.52 -8.14
C SER A 771 -31.12 -24.37 -8.24
N LEU A 772 -31.17 -23.63 -9.35
CA LEU A 772 -30.30 -22.50 -9.63
C LEU A 772 -31.04 -21.18 -9.41
N LEU A 773 -30.47 -20.31 -8.58
CA LEU A 773 -30.84 -18.90 -8.43
C LEU A 773 -29.76 -18.02 -9.09
N TYR A 774 -30.08 -17.40 -10.22
CA TYR A 774 -29.10 -16.68 -11.04
C TYR A 774 -29.35 -15.17 -11.06
N ALA A 775 -28.45 -14.41 -10.43
CA ALA A 775 -28.51 -12.96 -10.33
C ALA A 775 -27.74 -12.23 -11.43
N ASN A 776 -28.40 -11.28 -12.08
CA ASN A 776 -27.83 -10.43 -13.11
C ASN A 776 -28.30 -8.97 -12.95
N ARG A 777 -27.72 -8.03 -13.71
CA ARG A 777 -28.11 -6.61 -13.62
C ARG A 777 -29.37 -6.34 -14.45
N THR A 778 -29.37 -6.79 -15.70
CA THR A 778 -30.50 -6.69 -16.63
C THR A 778 -30.83 -8.06 -17.20
N GLU A 779 -31.97 -8.19 -17.88
CA GLU A 779 -32.33 -9.41 -18.58
C GLU A 779 -31.31 -9.79 -19.68
N GLN A 780 -30.73 -8.80 -20.35
CA GLN A 780 -29.72 -9.00 -21.40
C GLN A 780 -28.35 -9.41 -20.86
N ASP A 781 -28.11 -9.28 -19.55
CA ASP A 781 -26.88 -9.71 -18.89
C ASP A 781 -26.91 -11.21 -18.51
N ILE A 782 -28.06 -11.90 -18.65
CA ILE A 782 -28.20 -13.30 -18.28
C ILE A 782 -27.47 -14.17 -19.31
N LEU A 783 -26.30 -14.68 -18.93
CA LEU A 783 -25.48 -15.49 -19.80
C LEU A 783 -26.02 -16.92 -19.89
N LEU A 784 -25.95 -17.54 -21.08
CA LEU A 784 -26.39 -18.92 -21.32
C LEU A 784 -27.89 -19.17 -21.02
N ARG A 785 -28.73 -18.13 -21.01
CA ARG A 785 -30.14 -18.24 -20.65
C ARG A 785 -30.90 -19.28 -21.46
N ASP A 786 -30.81 -19.21 -22.79
CA ASP A 786 -31.58 -20.11 -23.66
C ASP A 786 -31.19 -21.57 -23.43
N GLU A 787 -29.90 -21.84 -23.18
CA GLU A 787 -29.40 -23.17 -22.86
C GLU A 787 -29.88 -23.65 -21.48
N LEU A 788 -29.83 -22.79 -20.45
CA LEU A 788 -30.31 -23.11 -19.10
C LEU A 788 -31.83 -23.37 -19.08
N ASP A 789 -32.61 -22.55 -19.79
CA ASP A 789 -34.05 -22.72 -19.93
C ASP A 789 -34.40 -24.01 -20.69
N ASP A 790 -33.64 -24.36 -21.72
CA ASP A 790 -33.81 -25.62 -22.47
C ASP A 790 -33.44 -26.85 -21.60
N ILE A 791 -32.36 -26.77 -20.82
CA ILE A 791 -31.98 -27.81 -19.86
C ILE A 791 -33.10 -28.02 -18.83
N ALA A 792 -33.61 -26.95 -18.21
CA ALA A 792 -34.67 -27.03 -17.22
C ALA A 792 -35.98 -27.60 -17.78
N LYS A 793 -36.27 -27.38 -19.06
CA LYS A 793 -37.44 -27.98 -19.75
C LYS A 793 -37.26 -29.48 -20.01
N LYS A 794 -36.04 -29.90 -20.36
CA LYS A 794 -35.73 -31.30 -20.73
C LYS A 794 -35.46 -32.21 -19.54
N HIS A 795 -35.01 -31.64 -18.43
CA HIS A 795 -34.57 -32.36 -17.24
C HIS A 795 -35.38 -31.92 -16.03
N SER A 796 -36.36 -32.74 -15.61
CA SER A 796 -37.26 -32.42 -14.49
C SER A 796 -36.57 -32.29 -13.13
N ASN A 797 -35.33 -32.78 -13.02
CA ASN A 797 -34.49 -32.64 -11.84
C ASN A 797 -33.72 -31.29 -11.80
N ILE A 798 -33.85 -30.41 -12.81
CA ILE A 798 -33.19 -29.10 -12.85
C ILE A 798 -34.23 -27.98 -12.82
N LYS A 799 -34.19 -27.14 -11.79
CA LYS A 799 -34.96 -25.89 -11.68
C LYS A 799 -34.04 -24.70 -11.87
N VAL A 800 -34.48 -23.70 -12.64
CA VAL A 800 -33.76 -22.43 -12.82
C VAL A 800 -34.69 -21.26 -12.49
N TRP A 801 -34.17 -20.32 -11.71
CA TRP A 801 -34.83 -19.09 -11.30
C TRP A 801 -33.88 -17.91 -11.45
N TYR A 802 -34.41 -16.76 -11.90
CA TYR A 802 -33.59 -15.58 -12.18
C TYR A 802 -33.93 -14.43 -11.24
N THR A 803 -32.95 -13.55 -11.01
CA THR A 803 -33.22 -12.23 -10.45
C THR A 803 -32.43 -11.16 -11.20
N VAL A 804 -33.05 -10.01 -11.43
CA VAL A 804 -32.41 -8.86 -12.08
C VAL A 804 -32.61 -7.58 -11.26
N ASP A 805 -31.60 -6.72 -11.24
CA ASP A 805 -31.67 -5.41 -10.58
C ASP A 805 -32.62 -4.45 -11.31
N VAL A 806 -32.60 -4.49 -12.65
CA VAL A 806 -33.45 -3.67 -13.51
C VAL A 806 -34.36 -4.58 -14.35
N PRO A 807 -35.56 -4.94 -13.84
CA PRO A 807 -36.48 -5.84 -14.55
C PRO A 807 -37.21 -5.13 -15.70
N PRO A 808 -37.43 -5.80 -16.84
CA PRO A 808 -38.37 -5.33 -17.85
C PRO A 808 -39.82 -5.42 -17.34
N SER A 809 -40.75 -4.75 -18.01
CA SER A 809 -42.15 -4.65 -17.59
C SER A 809 -42.90 -5.98 -17.52
N ASP A 810 -42.46 -6.99 -18.28
CA ASP A 810 -43.01 -8.34 -18.36
C ASP A 810 -42.19 -9.38 -17.58
N TRP A 811 -41.29 -8.94 -16.70
CA TRP A 811 -40.44 -9.81 -15.90
C TRP A 811 -41.25 -10.66 -14.91
N LYS A 812 -41.13 -11.97 -15.04
CA LYS A 812 -41.91 -12.96 -14.26
C LYS A 812 -41.15 -13.59 -13.09
N TYR A 813 -39.88 -13.21 -12.88
CA TYR A 813 -39.03 -13.75 -11.81
C TYR A 813 -38.77 -12.69 -10.73
N SER A 814 -37.85 -12.98 -9.80
CA SER A 814 -37.49 -12.07 -8.72
C SER A 814 -36.77 -10.81 -9.22
N SER A 815 -36.78 -9.75 -8.42
CA SER A 815 -36.08 -8.49 -8.71
C SER A 815 -35.21 -8.04 -7.55
N GLY A 816 -34.03 -7.47 -7.86
CA GLY A 816 -33.07 -6.97 -6.89
C GLY A 816 -31.98 -7.98 -6.49
N TYR A 817 -31.22 -7.63 -5.46
CA TYR A 817 -30.16 -8.48 -4.93
C TYR A 817 -30.71 -9.76 -4.28
N ILE A 818 -29.86 -10.80 -4.21
CA ILE A 818 -30.17 -12.06 -3.53
C ILE A 818 -30.63 -11.78 -2.09
N SER A 819 -31.89 -12.11 -1.78
CA SER A 819 -32.49 -11.96 -0.46
C SER A 819 -32.68 -13.30 0.23
N GLU A 820 -32.99 -13.26 1.52
CA GLU A 820 -33.37 -14.45 2.29
C GLU A 820 -34.60 -15.15 1.69
N ASP A 821 -35.65 -14.39 1.37
CA ASP A 821 -36.89 -14.92 0.78
C ASP A 821 -36.63 -15.61 -0.56
N MET A 822 -35.79 -15.01 -1.43
CA MET A 822 -35.44 -15.64 -2.70
C MET A 822 -34.76 -16.99 -2.50
N ILE A 823 -33.90 -17.13 -1.49
CA ILE A 823 -33.23 -18.39 -1.18
C ILE A 823 -34.26 -19.40 -0.63
N ARG A 824 -35.14 -18.99 0.30
CA ARG A 824 -36.17 -19.87 0.88
C ARG A 824 -37.15 -20.39 -0.17
N ASP A 825 -37.57 -19.53 -1.08
CA ASP A 825 -38.59 -19.85 -2.08
C ASP A 825 -38.03 -20.66 -3.27
N ASN A 826 -36.76 -20.46 -3.58
CA ASN A 826 -36.17 -21.00 -4.81
C ASN A 826 -35.15 -22.10 -4.60
N LEU A 827 -34.45 -22.16 -3.47
CA LEU A 827 -33.49 -23.23 -3.18
C LEU A 827 -34.08 -24.28 -2.24
N PHE A 828 -33.34 -25.37 -2.04
CA PHE A 828 -33.72 -26.42 -1.09
C PHE A 828 -33.42 -25.97 0.34
N ALA A 829 -34.24 -26.40 1.30
CA ALA A 829 -33.95 -26.21 2.72
C ALA A 829 -32.71 -27.04 3.15
N PRO A 830 -32.02 -26.66 4.24
CA PRO A 830 -31.01 -27.51 4.85
C PRO A 830 -31.64 -28.81 5.36
N GLU A 831 -30.93 -29.93 5.21
CA GLU A 831 -31.38 -31.26 5.63
C GLU A 831 -30.29 -31.93 6.46
N ASP A 832 -30.67 -32.58 7.56
CA ASP A 832 -29.73 -33.28 8.43
C ASP A 832 -28.92 -34.34 7.67
N GLY A 833 -27.61 -34.37 7.92
CA GLY A 833 -26.69 -35.33 7.31
C GLY A 833 -26.19 -34.95 5.91
N GLY A 834 -26.21 -33.66 5.55
CA GLY A 834 -25.57 -33.15 4.33
C GLY A 834 -26.25 -33.59 3.02
N GLN A 835 -27.55 -33.89 3.08
CA GLN A 835 -28.33 -34.31 1.90
C GLN A 835 -28.60 -33.15 0.93
N SER A 836 -28.47 -31.91 1.39
CA SER A 836 -28.66 -30.67 0.64
C SER A 836 -27.40 -29.81 0.77
N ILE A 837 -26.83 -29.36 -0.35
CA ILE A 837 -25.68 -28.44 -0.37
C ILE A 837 -25.94 -27.23 -1.24
N VAL A 838 -25.20 -26.14 -1.01
CA VAL A 838 -25.28 -24.93 -1.85
C VAL A 838 -23.93 -24.59 -2.49
N LEU A 839 -23.90 -24.56 -3.82
CA LEU A 839 -22.73 -24.11 -4.58
C LEU A 839 -22.94 -22.66 -5.00
N MET A 840 -21.94 -21.80 -4.83
CA MET A 840 -22.03 -20.39 -5.18
C MET A 840 -20.82 -19.90 -5.97
N CYS A 841 -21.06 -18.95 -6.87
CA CYS A 841 -19.99 -18.26 -7.58
C CYS A 841 -20.47 -16.89 -8.04
N GLY A 842 -19.72 -15.84 -7.74
CA GLY A 842 -20.00 -14.49 -8.19
C GLY A 842 -19.11 -13.45 -7.52
N PRO A 843 -19.41 -12.15 -7.69
CA PRO A 843 -18.60 -11.08 -7.12
C PRO A 843 -18.52 -11.18 -5.59
N PRO A 844 -17.35 -10.93 -4.96
CA PRO A 844 -17.20 -11.05 -3.50
C PRO A 844 -18.25 -10.31 -2.66
N PRO A 845 -18.70 -9.08 -3.04
CA PRO A 845 -19.78 -8.42 -2.30
C PRO A 845 -21.10 -9.18 -2.30
N MET A 846 -21.44 -9.88 -3.39
CA MET A 846 -22.66 -10.70 -3.48
C MET A 846 -22.56 -11.89 -2.54
N ILE A 847 -21.44 -12.62 -2.59
CA ILE A 847 -21.22 -13.82 -1.78
C ILE A 847 -21.18 -13.47 -0.29
N GLN A 848 -20.34 -12.51 0.08
CA GLN A 848 -20.04 -12.21 1.49
C GLN A 848 -21.15 -11.42 2.19
N ARG A 849 -21.94 -10.62 1.46
CA ARG A 849 -22.97 -9.75 2.07
C ARG A 849 -24.39 -10.27 1.88
N CYS A 850 -24.63 -11.06 0.84
CA CYS A 850 -25.97 -11.52 0.51
C CYS A 850 -26.10 -13.05 0.64
N CYS A 851 -25.22 -13.84 0.00
CA CYS A 851 -25.39 -15.29 -0.04
C CYS A 851 -25.10 -15.95 1.31
N ILE A 852 -23.86 -15.89 1.81
CA ILE A 852 -23.43 -16.59 3.03
C ILE A 852 -24.26 -16.17 4.25
N PRO A 853 -24.45 -14.86 4.54
CA PRO A 853 -25.23 -14.47 5.72
C PRO A 853 -26.68 -14.97 5.69
N ASN A 854 -27.31 -14.99 4.50
CA ASN A 854 -28.69 -15.48 4.39
C ASN A 854 -28.76 -17.01 4.45
N LEU A 855 -27.78 -17.74 3.89
CA LEU A 855 -27.68 -19.20 4.04
C LEU A 855 -27.55 -19.62 5.51
N ILE A 856 -26.75 -18.89 6.30
CA ILE A 856 -26.60 -19.14 7.74
C ILE A 856 -27.93 -18.88 8.47
N LYS A 857 -28.62 -17.78 8.17
CA LYS A 857 -29.93 -17.45 8.78
C LYS A 857 -30.99 -18.52 8.55
N ILE A 858 -30.97 -19.17 7.39
CA ILE A 858 -31.94 -20.22 7.07
C ILE A 858 -31.52 -21.61 7.56
N GLY A 859 -30.32 -21.74 8.14
CA GLY A 859 -29.87 -22.93 8.86
C GLY A 859 -28.81 -23.80 8.19
N PHE A 860 -28.19 -23.36 7.08
CA PHE A 860 -27.07 -24.10 6.48
C PHE A 860 -25.81 -23.98 7.33
N LYS A 861 -25.08 -25.08 7.49
CA LYS A 861 -23.78 -25.14 8.16
C LYS A 861 -22.64 -24.85 7.19
N GLU A 862 -21.47 -24.51 7.74
CA GLU A 862 -20.28 -24.13 6.97
C GLU A 862 -19.80 -25.24 6.01
N ASP A 863 -20.05 -26.51 6.32
CA ASP A 863 -19.68 -27.66 5.49
C ASP A 863 -20.75 -28.07 4.46
N GLU A 864 -21.87 -27.34 4.42
CA GLU A 864 -23.02 -27.55 3.54
C GLU A 864 -23.12 -26.52 2.40
N TYR A 865 -22.14 -25.61 2.28
CA TYR A 865 -22.04 -24.70 1.14
C TYR A 865 -20.59 -24.53 0.67
N PHE A 866 -20.41 -24.20 -0.61
CA PHE A 866 -19.10 -24.05 -1.24
C PHE A 866 -19.09 -22.87 -2.22
N ASP A 867 -18.06 -22.01 -2.12
CA ASP A 867 -17.81 -20.87 -3.02
C ASP A 867 -16.65 -21.22 -3.97
N PHE A 868 -16.87 -21.09 -5.28
CA PHE A 868 -15.94 -21.51 -6.34
C PHE A 868 -14.74 -20.58 -6.57
#